data_AF-A0A9E5M2M2-F1
#
_entry.id   AF-A0A9E5M2M2-F1
#
_cell.length_a   1.000
_cell.length_b   1.000
_cell.length_c   1.000
_cell.angle_alpha   90.00
_cell.angle_beta   90.00
_cell.angle_gamma   90.00
#
_symmetry.space_group_name_H-M   'P 1'
#
loop_
_entity.id
_entity.type
_entity.pdbx_description
1 polymer ?
#
loop_
_entity_poly.entity_id
_entity_poly.type
_entity_poly.pdbx_seq_one_letter_code
_entity_poly.pdbx_strand_id
1 'polypeptide(L)'
;MFACKVMVLMSLNSKLPKRGTFSLFFGVLQSGLLLTFVWPQASWAGNVYVSRFWHNHQPIYWPEWSSNPQPERVQFAQDSINLKSGQVYDSGVAHPENDLAGIFSVGDRINAYQSGPRNSLANVNSGGYAMSYSGSLINNVASLGAANALGYGAGWWNGNREARNWTTSGGSRKMDLVGFTYHHSLGAVLPKEVFRKEIQIFKEAYYKAWNTGSVTNHSKGYFPTEMAFSHHMIDVLADEGYQWTIVASHHLSRTLPAYMGDPTYTAPEANSWKIYSSPPNAADQLGSASGGAWWFGTGNVGETARNYAPYAYQLHKAQYVNPETGAVKSLIMVPSDDIQSYKAGYSGWQKGLVDGNIAPYANDSSRPCLVMPATDGDNAWGGGSSSWDGDAPGLMNNGTYPGVAIQDFVNQYGGSADTVHIEDGAWIFPESDYGSPNFLKWVEPPVANSTATNRVYNTQVDIETPGFATKFYSWAPVIAGANWCQTAEQMMVSEGGSVQAWKIQDPYDNLGSRNYTNPNLAERAWHIYLAGLDSGFNYYGGLGNDDEIKSSLATRRAYELLASYVDARKATNDRTPPTVFKPQRFPYNPGAYTFGWVNSIPGGNTSALKKMNSEFYVWTHAYDVSGITNIVLKIRKDNDGVNSLASKVNEVYDPSALGLNAAEVGSWVSIPMTKRTLPSTAAALTAAANNSQIKYFSQAVSPVVADYYFARIDNNSFPNFRNNLFDYYIEATDARGNVSKSDIQHVFVADDAGGTGGGGGGATTGPVVTSPSPPVAG
;
A
#
# COMPACT_ATOMS: atom_id res chain seq x y z
N MET A 1 1.85 11.04 2.44
CA MET A 1 0.90 12.17 2.37
C MET A 1 1.49 13.36 3.12
N PHE A 2 1.46 14.52 2.46
CA PHE A 2 1.97 15.86 2.84
C PHE A 2 3.17 15.98 3.79
N ALA A 3 4.35 16.28 3.23
CA ALA A 3 5.36 17.11 3.89
C ALA A 3 5.83 18.20 2.91
N CYS A 4 5.60 19.47 3.27
CA CYS A 4 6.11 20.70 2.66
C CYS A 4 5.73 21.05 1.19
N LYS A 5 4.72 21.92 0.99
CA LYS A 5 4.87 23.33 0.54
C LYS A 5 3.55 24.00 0.09
N VAL A 6 3.34 25.19 0.64
CA VAL A 6 2.71 26.41 0.04
C VAL A 6 1.21 26.37 -0.29
N MET A 7 0.45 27.06 0.57
CA MET A 7 -0.82 27.72 0.27
C MET A 7 -0.76 28.43 -1.09
N VAL A 8 -1.56 28.00 -2.06
CA VAL A 8 -2.01 28.84 -3.16
C VAL A 8 -3.44 29.25 -2.86
N LEU A 9 -3.61 30.46 -2.32
CA LEU A 9 -4.91 31.12 -2.24
C LEU A 9 -5.42 31.39 -3.66
N MET A 10 -6.42 30.65 -4.12
CA MET A 10 -7.33 31.14 -5.16
C MET A 10 -8.39 32.01 -4.50
N SER A 11 -8.22 33.33 -4.65
CA SER A 11 -9.21 34.34 -4.31
C SER A 11 -10.46 34.18 -5.18
N LEU A 12 -11.57 33.78 -4.56
CA LEU A 12 -12.91 33.93 -5.13
C LEU A 12 -13.67 34.96 -4.30
N ASN A 13 -13.82 36.14 -4.90
CA ASN A 13 -14.69 37.22 -4.49
C ASN A 13 -16.14 36.74 -4.38
N SER A 14 -16.73 36.78 -3.18
CA SER A 14 -18.18 36.91 -3.05
C SER A 14 -18.53 37.86 -1.91
N LYS A 15 -19.04 39.03 -2.30
CA LYS A 15 -19.61 40.07 -1.43
C LYS A 15 -20.81 39.51 -0.66
N LEU A 16 -20.78 39.57 0.67
CA LEU A 16 -21.95 39.42 1.53
C LEU A 16 -22.30 40.77 2.16
N PRO A 17 -23.55 41.27 2.08
CA PRO A 17 -23.98 42.43 2.85
C PRO A 17 -24.62 42.04 4.19
N LYS A 18 -24.03 42.63 5.24
CA LYS A 18 -24.61 43.26 6.44
C LYS A 18 -25.88 42.68 7.12
N ARG A 19 -25.64 42.36 8.40
CA ARG A 19 -26.52 42.36 9.59
C ARG A 19 -27.75 43.30 9.50
N GLY A 20 -28.89 42.76 9.93
CA GLY A 20 -30.06 43.50 10.41
C GLY A 20 -30.55 42.93 11.74
N THR A 21 -30.46 43.74 12.79
CA THR A 21 -31.07 43.59 14.12
C THR A 21 -32.58 43.74 14.08
N PHE A 22 -33.33 42.94 14.85
CA PHE A 22 -34.65 43.33 15.36
C PHE A 22 -34.92 42.72 16.74
N SER A 23 -35.32 43.57 17.68
CA SER A 23 -35.70 43.27 19.05
C SER A 23 -37.24 43.12 19.20
N LEU A 24 -37.62 42.25 20.14
CA LEU A 24 -38.81 42.20 21.01
C LEU A 24 -40.15 42.82 20.56
N PHE A 25 -41.26 42.08 20.77
CA PHE A 25 -42.20 42.35 21.89
C PHE A 25 -43.37 41.34 22.05
N PHE A 26 -43.81 41.19 23.32
CA PHE A 26 -45.09 40.72 23.90
C PHE A 26 -45.53 39.23 23.85
N GLY A 27 -45.42 38.56 25.00
CA GLY A 27 -46.54 38.39 25.96
C GLY A 27 -47.54 37.25 25.75
N VAL A 28 -47.64 36.35 26.75
CA VAL A 28 -48.86 35.98 27.53
C VAL A 28 -48.73 34.56 28.10
N LEU A 29 -48.99 34.46 29.41
CA LEU A 29 -49.17 33.24 30.19
C LEU A 29 -50.25 32.32 29.57
N GLN A 30 -49.93 31.04 29.41
CA GLN A 30 -50.92 29.97 29.53
C GLN A 30 -50.31 28.74 30.20
N SER A 31 -50.80 28.46 31.39
CA SER A 31 -50.62 27.23 32.16
C SER A 31 -51.21 26.04 31.40
N GLY A 32 -50.35 25.14 30.93
CA GLY A 32 -50.71 23.89 30.26
C GLY A 32 -49.94 22.72 30.86
N LEU A 33 -50.70 21.71 31.28
CA LEU A 33 -50.29 20.40 31.76
C LEU A 33 -49.03 19.86 31.04
N LEU A 34 -47.92 19.67 31.77
CA LEU A 34 -46.75 18.94 31.27
C LEU A 34 -47.07 17.44 31.28
N LEU A 35 -47.65 16.94 30.19
CA LEU A 35 -47.58 15.52 29.84
C LEU A 35 -46.14 15.25 29.39
N THR A 36 -45.31 14.77 30.31
CA THR A 36 -44.00 14.19 29.97
C THR A 36 -44.26 12.94 29.14
N PHE A 37 -44.31 13.08 27.83
CA PHE A 37 -44.00 11.98 26.92
C PHE A 37 -42.52 11.66 27.15
N VAL A 38 -42.27 10.70 28.05
CA VAL A 38 -41.00 10.00 28.10
C VAL A 38 -40.92 9.22 26.80
N TRP A 39 -40.34 9.83 25.77
CA TRP A 39 -39.78 9.05 24.68
C TRP A 39 -38.73 8.15 25.32
N PRO A 40 -38.79 6.83 25.15
CA PRO A 40 -37.66 6.01 25.54
C PRO A 40 -36.51 6.52 24.67
N GLN A 41 -35.51 7.17 25.30
CA GLN A 41 -34.19 7.22 24.72
C GLN A 41 -33.75 5.77 24.64
N ALA A 42 -33.99 5.14 23.49
CA ALA A 42 -33.36 3.89 23.15
C ALA A 42 -31.86 4.10 23.35
N SER A 43 -31.28 3.33 24.25
CA SER A 43 -29.84 3.29 24.49
C SER A 43 -29.16 2.67 23.26
N TRP A 44 -28.92 3.46 22.22
CA TRP A 44 -28.21 3.06 20.99
C TRP A 44 -26.68 2.95 21.21
N ALA A 45 -26.25 2.34 22.32
CA ALA A 45 -24.85 2.06 22.62
C ALA A 45 -24.46 0.58 22.33
N GLY A 46 -25.36 -0.21 21.75
CA GLY A 46 -25.12 -1.62 21.47
C GLY A 46 -24.20 -1.79 20.26
N ASN A 47 -23.01 -2.37 20.46
CA ASN A 47 -22.14 -2.95 19.43
C ASN A 47 -21.32 -2.01 18.54
N VAL A 48 -21.06 -0.76 18.94
CA VAL A 48 -20.00 0.07 18.34
C VAL A 48 -18.90 0.33 19.35
N TYR A 49 -17.67 0.06 18.96
CA TYR A 49 -16.46 0.33 19.73
C TYR A 49 -15.57 1.32 18.99
N VAL A 50 -14.74 2.04 19.74
CA VAL A 50 -13.76 2.97 19.17
C VAL A 50 -12.34 2.57 19.57
N SER A 51 -11.40 2.78 18.65
CA SER A 51 -9.96 2.64 18.88
C SER A 51 -9.21 3.71 18.07
N ARG A 52 -7.90 3.83 18.27
CA ARG A 52 -7.03 4.71 17.50
C ARG A 52 -5.85 3.95 16.92
N PHE A 53 -5.37 4.39 15.77
CA PHE A 53 -4.09 3.97 15.21
C PHE A 53 -3.22 5.18 14.83
N TRP A 54 -1.92 5.10 15.14
CA TRP A 54 -0.92 6.05 14.63
C TRP A 54 0.18 5.36 13.83
N HIS A 55 0.64 6.05 12.80
CA HIS A 55 1.77 5.62 11.99
C HIS A 55 2.94 6.60 12.15
N ASN A 56 4.10 6.12 12.63
CA ASN A 56 5.31 6.93 12.73
C ASN A 56 6.42 6.32 11.87
N HIS A 57 6.98 7.14 10.98
CA HIS A 57 8.04 6.71 10.09
C HIS A 57 8.93 7.86 9.63
N GLN A 58 10.21 7.57 9.41
CA GLN A 58 11.13 8.36 8.57
C GLN A 58 12.07 7.41 7.82
N PRO A 59 12.43 7.70 6.56
CA PRO A 59 13.24 6.83 5.73
C PRO A 59 14.70 6.77 6.19
N ILE A 60 15.44 5.82 5.64
CA ILE A 60 16.88 5.98 5.48
C ILE A 60 17.10 6.94 4.32
N TYR A 61 17.34 8.22 4.61
CA TYR A 61 17.35 9.28 3.59
C TYR A 61 18.43 9.12 2.53
N TRP A 62 19.53 8.44 2.84
CA TRP A 62 20.60 8.19 1.89
C TRP A 62 21.16 6.78 2.05
N PRO A 63 20.81 5.83 1.16
CA PRO A 63 21.26 4.44 1.25
C PRO A 63 22.70 4.29 0.74
N GLU A 64 23.63 4.91 1.48
CA GLU A 64 25.07 4.90 1.22
C GLU A 64 25.80 4.35 2.45
N TRP A 65 27.05 3.91 2.26
CA TRP A 65 27.91 3.51 3.35
C TRP A 65 28.29 4.70 4.24
N SER A 66 28.11 4.55 5.55
CA SER A 66 28.75 5.44 6.52
C SER A 66 30.26 5.24 6.48
N SER A 67 31.01 6.30 6.70
CA SER A 67 32.47 6.26 6.86
C SER A 67 32.92 6.33 8.32
N ASN A 68 32.04 6.75 9.24
CA ASN A 68 32.31 6.93 10.68
C ASN A 68 30.97 7.13 11.43
N PRO A 69 30.74 6.59 12.65
CA PRO A 69 31.60 5.73 13.48
C PRO A 69 31.60 4.24 13.10
N GLN A 70 30.86 3.84 12.07
CA GLN A 70 30.70 2.43 11.68
C GLN A 70 30.77 2.30 10.17
N PRO A 71 31.99 2.12 9.62
CA PRO A 71 32.20 1.97 8.19
C PRO A 71 31.30 0.88 7.59
N GLU A 72 30.76 1.07 6.40
CA GLU A 72 29.99 0.02 5.70
C GLU A 72 28.70 -0.45 6.42
N ARG A 73 28.18 0.36 7.36
CA ARG A 73 26.77 0.38 7.76
C ARG A 73 26.06 1.47 6.97
N VAL A 74 24.77 1.30 6.68
CA VAL A 74 23.97 2.37 6.08
C VAL A 74 23.95 3.63 6.96
N GLN A 75 23.77 4.79 6.33
CA GLN A 75 23.71 6.08 7.00
C GLN A 75 22.35 6.31 7.68
N PHE A 76 22.35 6.32 9.00
CA PHE A 76 21.21 6.81 9.79
C PHE A 76 21.23 8.34 9.85
N ALA A 77 20.17 8.95 10.38
CA ALA A 77 19.96 10.39 10.36
C ALA A 77 21.19 11.22 10.79
N GLN A 78 21.83 10.85 11.90
CA GLN A 78 23.03 11.55 12.38
C GLN A 78 24.22 11.43 11.42
N ASP A 79 24.41 10.28 10.78
CA ASP A 79 25.48 10.08 9.80
C ASP A 79 25.23 10.95 8.57
N SER A 80 24.01 10.91 8.02
CA SER A 80 23.66 11.70 6.85
C SER A 80 23.79 13.20 7.11
N ILE A 81 23.44 13.70 8.31
CA ILE A 81 23.69 15.10 8.69
C ILE A 81 25.19 15.43 8.64
N ASN A 82 26.04 14.56 9.18
CA ASN A 82 27.47 14.79 9.28
C ASN A 82 28.20 14.66 7.94
N LEU A 83 27.78 13.71 7.09
CA LEU A 83 28.47 13.34 5.86
C LEU A 83 28.00 14.15 4.65
N LYS A 84 26.82 14.77 4.70
CA LYS A 84 26.18 15.47 3.57
C LYS A 84 27.12 16.41 2.80
N SER A 85 27.89 17.23 3.50
CA SER A 85 28.78 18.22 2.88
C SER A 85 29.87 17.61 1.98
N GLY A 86 30.23 16.34 2.21
CA GLY A 86 31.20 15.59 1.40
C GLY A 86 30.58 14.76 0.27
N GLN A 87 29.25 14.68 0.18
CA GLN A 87 28.53 13.77 -0.72
C GLN A 87 27.95 14.52 -1.92
N VAL A 88 28.81 15.14 -2.72
CA VAL A 88 28.41 16.02 -3.84
C VAL A 88 28.37 15.31 -5.21
N TYR A 89 28.96 14.12 -5.31
CA TYR A 89 29.04 13.27 -6.53
C TYR A 89 29.28 14.09 -7.84
N ASP A 90 28.87 13.57 -8.99
CA ASP A 90 28.81 14.31 -10.27
C ASP A 90 27.51 15.12 -10.43
N SER A 91 26.62 15.08 -9.42
CA SER A 91 25.38 15.87 -9.38
C SER A 91 25.63 17.36 -9.09
N GLY A 92 26.73 17.69 -8.40
CA GLY A 92 27.09 19.06 -8.04
C GLY A 92 26.30 19.63 -6.86
N VAL A 93 25.50 18.80 -6.17
CA VAL A 93 24.72 19.16 -4.97
C VAL A 93 24.97 18.15 -3.86
N ALA A 94 24.87 18.58 -2.61
CA ALA A 94 25.13 17.73 -1.44
C ALA A 94 23.95 16.79 -1.13
N HIS A 95 24.23 15.49 -0.98
CA HIS A 95 23.25 14.43 -0.74
C HIS A 95 23.30 13.88 0.71
N PRO A 96 22.17 13.42 1.29
CA PRO A 96 20.83 13.52 0.72
C PRO A 96 20.40 14.98 0.65
N GLU A 97 19.66 15.36 -0.38
CA GLU A 97 19.18 16.72 -0.59
C GLU A 97 18.26 17.17 0.56
N ASN A 98 17.55 16.24 1.20
CA ASN A 98 16.69 16.47 2.37
C ASN A 98 17.40 17.24 3.50
N ASP A 99 16.71 18.20 4.12
CA ASP A 99 17.17 18.89 5.34
C ASP A 99 16.80 18.08 6.59
N LEU A 100 17.64 17.12 6.95
CA LEU A 100 17.39 16.26 8.11
C LEU A 100 17.38 17.05 9.43
N ALA A 101 18.19 18.10 9.56
CA ALA A 101 18.18 18.93 10.76
C ALA A 101 16.83 19.64 10.92
N GLY A 102 16.31 20.24 9.85
CA GLY A 102 14.98 20.84 9.84
C GLY A 102 13.85 19.82 10.03
N ILE A 103 13.99 18.63 9.46
CA ILE A 103 13.01 17.54 9.58
C ILE A 103 12.91 17.03 11.02
N PHE A 104 14.04 16.73 11.67
CA PHE A 104 14.04 16.07 12.98
C PHE A 104 13.94 17.03 14.16
N SER A 105 14.25 18.32 13.99
CA SER A 105 14.18 19.32 15.07
C SER A 105 12.78 19.89 15.34
N VAL A 106 11.77 19.49 14.56
CA VAL A 106 10.38 19.91 14.79
C VAL A 106 9.89 19.35 16.13
N GLY A 107 9.43 20.22 17.03
CA GLY A 107 9.00 19.85 18.39
C GLY A 107 7.97 18.72 18.43
N ASP A 108 7.04 18.71 17.48
CA ASP A 108 6.03 17.67 17.38
C ASP A 108 6.60 16.29 17.05
N ARG A 109 7.62 16.22 16.18
CA ARG A 109 8.34 14.98 15.86
C ARG A 109 9.16 14.50 17.04
N ILE A 110 9.84 15.43 17.72
CA ILE A 110 10.57 15.15 18.97
C ILE A 110 9.62 14.50 19.99
N ASN A 111 8.38 14.99 20.10
CA ASN A 111 7.36 14.44 21.00
C ASN A 111 6.82 13.09 20.51
N ALA A 112 6.37 13.00 19.25
CA ALA A 112 5.78 11.80 18.64
C ALA A 112 6.73 10.60 18.70
N TYR A 113 8.04 10.83 18.55
CA TYR A 113 9.04 9.78 18.54
C TYR A 113 9.53 9.36 19.93
N GLN A 114 9.15 10.08 20.99
CA GLN A 114 9.62 9.85 22.35
C GLN A 114 8.46 9.57 23.32
N SER A 115 7.92 10.62 23.97
CA SER A 115 6.99 10.48 25.09
C SER A 115 5.54 10.87 24.76
N GLY A 116 5.29 11.49 23.60
CA GLY A 116 3.97 11.92 23.15
C GLY A 116 2.91 10.80 23.20
N PRO A 117 3.16 9.63 22.58
CA PRO A 117 2.23 8.51 22.67
C PRO A 117 1.93 8.13 24.13
N ARG A 118 2.95 7.86 24.94
CA ARG A 118 2.76 7.53 26.36
C ARG A 118 1.92 8.57 27.12
N ASN A 119 2.17 9.86 26.91
CA ASN A 119 1.47 10.94 27.59
C ASN A 119 0.00 11.02 27.16
N SER A 120 -0.27 10.84 25.87
CA SER A 120 -1.63 10.72 25.35
C SER A 120 -2.38 9.54 25.99
N LEU A 121 -1.75 8.36 26.06
CA LEU A 121 -2.40 7.16 26.60
C LEU A 121 -2.73 7.28 28.09
N ALA A 122 -1.94 8.04 28.85
CA ALA A 122 -2.20 8.28 30.26
C ALA A 122 -3.56 8.97 30.51
N ASN A 123 -4.07 9.68 29.51
CA ASN A 123 -5.36 10.35 29.55
C ASN A 123 -6.53 9.47 29.04
N VAL A 124 -6.30 8.20 28.69
CA VAL A 124 -7.34 7.27 28.21
C VAL A 124 -7.88 6.41 29.37
N ASN A 125 -9.19 6.55 29.64
CA ASN A 125 -9.87 5.91 30.79
C ASN A 125 -10.08 4.41 30.59
N SER A 126 -10.40 3.97 29.37
CA SER A 126 -10.67 2.57 29.03
C SER A 126 -10.16 2.21 27.64
N GLY A 127 -9.72 0.97 27.45
CA GLY A 127 -9.17 0.48 26.19
C GLY A 127 -7.73 0.92 25.95
N GLY A 128 -7.38 1.10 24.68
CA GLY A 128 -6.03 1.42 24.25
C GLY A 128 -5.98 1.67 22.74
N TYR A 129 -4.79 1.92 22.22
CA TYR A 129 -4.57 2.13 20.80
C TYR A 129 -3.34 1.39 20.31
N ALA A 130 -3.17 1.36 19.00
CA ALA A 130 -2.00 0.78 18.36
C ALA A 130 -1.17 1.85 17.66
N MET A 131 0.12 1.59 17.52
CA MET A 131 1.03 2.44 16.78
C MET A 131 2.04 1.59 16.00
N SER A 132 2.32 1.97 14.76
CA SER A 132 3.47 1.45 14.03
C SER A 132 4.65 2.43 14.15
N TYR A 133 5.85 1.88 14.24
CA TYR A 133 7.09 2.63 14.38
C TYR A 133 8.17 1.91 13.58
N SER A 134 8.47 2.40 12.38
CA SER A 134 9.38 1.71 11.44
C SER A 134 10.79 1.46 12.01
N GLY A 135 11.45 0.41 11.52
CA GLY A 135 12.82 0.07 11.92
C GLY A 135 13.84 1.14 11.53
N SER A 136 13.68 1.77 10.36
CA SER A 136 14.47 2.92 9.94
C SER A 136 14.34 4.08 10.91
N LEU A 137 13.11 4.39 11.37
CA LEU A 137 12.89 5.44 12.36
C LEU A 137 13.55 5.10 13.71
N ILE A 138 13.46 3.84 14.17
CA ILE A 138 14.14 3.39 15.40
C ILE A 138 15.63 3.73 15.33
N ASN A 139 16.30 3.37 14.22
CA ASN A 139 17.73 3.59 14.10
C ASN A 139 18.10 5.06 13.84
N ASN A 140 17.25 5.81 13.12
CA ASN A 140 17.42 7.26 12.97
C ASN A 140 17.38 7.96 14.35
N VAL A 141 16.33 7.72 15.14
CA VAL A 141 16.18 8.33 16.46
C VAL A 141 17.25 7.84 17.43
N ALA A 142 17.66 6.57 17.36
CA ALA A 142 18.79 6.05 18.13
C ALA A 142 20.10 6.75 17.79
N SER A 143 20.37 7.02 16.51
CA SER A 143 21.58 7.73 16.07
C SER A 143 21.63 9.17 16.60
N LEU A 144 20.49 9.88 16.57
CA LEU A 144 20.36 11.24 17.09
C LEU A 144 20.46 11.26 18.62
N GLY A 145 19.81 10.31 19.29
CA GLY A 145 19.84 10.16 20.74
C GLY A 145 21.24 9.83 21.28
N ALA A 146 22.01 9.01 20.57
CA ALA A 146 23.41 8.72 20.91
C ALA A 146 24.32 9.96 20.78
N ALA A 147 24.01 10.85 19.83
CA ALA A 147 24.70 12.13 19.65
C ALA A 147 24.15 13.26 20.56
N ASN A 148 23.07 13.00 21.32
CA ASN A 148 22.32 14.03 22.05
C ASN A 148 21.96 15.23 21.17
N ALA A 149 21.50 14.96 19.95
CA ALA A 149 21.26 15.95 18.90
C ALA A 149 19.76 16.20 18.69
N LEU A 150 19.42 17.41 18.24
CA LEU A 150 18.09 17.80 17.76
C LEU A 150 16.92 17.52 18.71
N GLY A 151 17.16 17.45 20.03
CA GLY A 151 16.13 17.19 21.04
C GLY A 151 15.89 15.71 21.35
N TYR A 152 16.69 14.80 20.79
CA TYR A 152 16.66 13.37 21.11
C TYR A 152 17.78 13.04 22.11
N GLY A 153 17.41 12.35 23.20
CA GLY A 153 18.36 11.91 24.22
C GLY A 153 18.56 10.39 24.21
N ALA A 154 19.54 9.93 25.00
CA ALA A 154 19.84 8.50 25.18
C ALA A 154 18.70 7.68 25.82
N GLY A 155 17.61 8.33 26.27
CA GLY A 155 16.43 7.69 26.84
C GLY A 155 15.17 7.80 25.97
N TRP A 156 15.31 8.07 24.66
CA TRP A 156 14.19 8.36 23.75
C TRP A 156 13.07 7.29 23.76
N TRP A 157 13.42 6.02 23.99
CA TRP A 157 12.47 4.89 24.02
C TRP A 157 11.69 4.76 25.34
N ASN A 158 12.02 5.51 26.40
CA ASN A 158 11.51 5.27 27.75
C ASN A 158 9.98 5.36 27.83
N GLY A 159 9.37 6.37 27.19
CA GLY A 159 7.91 6.52 27.16
C GLY A 159 7.23 5.33 26.49
N ASN A 160 7.75 4.91 25.33
CA ASN A 160 7.20 3.76 24.61
C ASN A 160 7.32 2.45 25.38
N ARG A 161 8.46 2.21 26.07
CA ARG A 161 8.65 1.04 26.93
C ARG A 161 7.72 1.04 28.14
N GLU A 162 7.52 2.20 28.77
CA GLU A 162 6.60 2.34 29.90
C GLU A 162 5.17 2.00 29.50
N ALA A 163 4.65 2.67 28.47
CA ALA A 163 3.24 2.55 28.07
C ALA A 163 2.90 1.17 27.49
N ARG A 164 3.86 0.49 26.86
CA ARG A 164 3.68 -0.90 26.39
C ARG A 164 3.43 -1.90 27.53
N ASN A 165 3.88 -1.58 28.75
CA ASN A 165 3.64 -2.41 29.94
C ASN A 165 2.30 -2.10 30.62
N TRP A 166 1.55 -1.09 30.17
CA TRP A 166 0.20 -0.85 30.64
C TRP A 166 -0.77 -1.83 29.96
N THR A 167 -1.54 -2.57 30.75
CA THR A 167 -2.49 -3.57 30.25
C THR A 167 -3.93 -3.14 30.46
N THR A 168 -4.82 -3.60 29.59
CA THR A 168 -6.26 -3.52 29.77
C THR A 168 -6.71 -4.57 30.79
N SER A 169 -7.99 -4.53 31.19
CA SER A 169 -8.62 -5.59 31.99
C SER A 169 -8.69 -6.93 31.27
N GLY A 170 -8.65 -6.93 29.93
CA GLY A 170 -8.57 -8.14 29.09
C GLY A 170 -7.17 -8.76 29.02
N GLY A 171 -6.16 -8.11 29.60
CA GLY A 171 -4.78 -8.58 29.63
C GLY A 171 -3.95 -8.20 28.39
N SER A 172 -4.55 -7.59 27.36
CA SER A 172 -3.81 -7.03 26.23
C SER A 172 -3.13 -5.71 26.60
N ARG A 173 -2.20 -5.25 25.75
CA ARG A 173 -1.51 -3.96 25.93
C ARG A 173 -2.46 -2.80 25.63
N LYS A 174 -2.42 -1.74 26.44
CA LYS A 174 -3.08 -0.47 26.14
C LYS A 174 -2.38 0.30 25.01
N MET A 175 -1.07 0.10 24.84
CA MET A 175 -0.34 0.54 23.64
C MET A 175 0.26 -0.67 22.95
N ASP A 176 -0.32 -1.07 21.83
CA ASP A 176 0.29 -2.13 21.00
C ASP A 176 1.16 -1.51 19.92
N LEU A 177 2.48 -1.67 20.08
CA LEU A 177 3.44 -1.33 19.04
C LEU A 177 3.40 -2.46 18.00
N VAL A 178 2.67 -2.24 16.90
CA VAL A 178 2.37 -3.29 15.90
C VAL A 178 3.58 -3.60 15.02
N GLY A 179 3.52 -4.76 14.38
CA GLY A 179 4.43 -5.16 13.32
C GLY A 179 4.40 -4.18 12.14
N PHE A 180 5.56 -4.01 11.50
CA PHE A 180 5.72 -3.17 10.33
C PHE A 180 6.86 -3.68 9.43
N THR A 181 7.00 -3.15 8.22
CA THR A 181 8.26 -3.30 7.46
C THR A 181 9.35 -2.44 8.09
N TYR A 182 10.61 -2.83 7.96
CA TYR A 182 11.69 -2.09 8.58
C TYR A 182 11.89 -0.74 7.92
N HIS A 183 11.96 -0.72 6.59
CA HIS A 183 12.24 0.47 5.79
C HIS A 183 10.97 1.10 5.22
N HIS A 184 9.78 0.85 5.79
CA HIS A 184 8.52 1.34 5.22
C HIS A 184 8.36 0.93 3.74
N SER A 185 8.72 -0.32 3.46
CA SER A 185 8.69 -0.88 2.12
C SER A 185 7.29 -1.40 1.77
N LEU A 186 6.90 -1.24 0.50
CA LEU A 186 5.54 -1.54 0.03
C LEU A 186 5.34 -3.05 -0.15
N GLY A 187 5.12 -3.76 0.97
CA GLY A 187 5.00 -5.22 1.03
C GLY A 187 4.02 -5.83 0.02
N ALA A 188 2.97 -5.10 -0.36
CA ALA A 188 1.94 -5.55 -1.31
C ALA A 188 2.40 -5.74 -2.77
N VAL A 189 3.64 -5.40 -3.11
CA VAL A 189 4.19 -5.60 -4.46
C VAL A 189 5.62 -6.15 -4.46
N LEU A 190 6.21 -6.35 -3.28
CA LEU A 190 7.56 -6.88 -3.14
C LEU A 190 7.60 -8.39 -3.41
N PRO A 191 8.73 -8.93 -3.90
CA PRO A 191 9.00 -10.36 -3.84
C PRO A 191 8.88 -10.87 -2.39
N LYS A 192 8.29 -12.05 -2.20
CA LYS A 192 7.98 -12.59 -0.86
C LYS A 192 9.21 -12.72 0.03
N GLU A 193 10.35 -13.09 -0.54
CA GLU A 193 11.63 -13.27 0.14
C GLU A 193 12.15 -11.92 0.65
N VAL A 194 12.00 -10.85 -0.13
CA VAL A 194 12.35 -9.48 0.26
C VAL A 194 11.42 -8.99 1.37
N PHE A 195 10.11 -9.18 1.20
CA PHE A 195 9.12 -8.83 2.23
C PHE A 195 9.38 -9.59 3.54
N ARG A 196 9.68 -10.89 3.48
CA ARG A 196 10.06 -11.68 4.65
C ARG A 196 11.32 -11.13 5.31
N LYS A 197 12.32 -10.72 4.53
CA LYS A 197 13.55 -10.13 5.08
C LYS A 197 13.26 -8.83 5.83
N GLU A 198 12.44 -7.94 5.26
CA GLU A 198 11.96 -6.71 5.91
C GLU A 198 11.30 -6.97 7.26
N ILE A 199 10.43 -7.98 7.34
CA ILE A 199 9.76 -8.38 8.60
C ILE A 199 10.77 -8.92 9.62
N GLN A 200 11.70 -9.76 9.19
CA GLN A 200 12.69 -10.37 10.08
C GLN A 200 13.62 -9.32 10.68
N ILE A 201 14.13 -8.38 9.87
CA ILE A 201 14.98 -7.31 10.39
C ILE A 201 14.16 -6.31 11.22
N PHE A 202 12.87 -6.08 10.91
CA PHE A 202 12.00 -5.29 11.77
C PHE A 202 11.87 -5.91 13.16
N LYS A 203 11.61 -7.22 13.24
CA LYS A 203 11.51 -7.95 14.52
C LYS A 203 12.80 -7.83 15.32
N GLU A 204 13.96 -7.81 14.66
CA GLU A 204 15.27 -7.56 15.28
C GLU A 204 15.41 -6.14 15.86
N ALA A 205 15.01 -5.09 15.13
CA ALA A 205 14.99 -3.74 15.70
C ALA A 205 13.96 -3.60 16.83
N TYR A 206 12.79 -4.22 16.67
CA TYR A 206 11.67 -4.15 17.60
C TYR A 206 12.05 -4.68 18.99
N TYR A 207 12.60 -5.90 19.08
CA TYR A 207 12.89 -6.48 20.40
C TYR A 207 14.00 -5.72 21.12
N LYS A 208 14.99 -5.20 20.38
CA LYS A 208 16.07 -4.37 20.91
C LYS A 208 15.54 -3.03 21.43
N ALA A 209 14.78 -2.31 20.61
CA ALA A 209 14.26 -0.99 20.95
C ALA A 209 13.26 -1.05 22.11
N TRP A 210 12.37 -2.05 22.12
CA TRP A 210 11.30 -2.14 23.12
C TRP A 210 11.59 -3.09 24.27
N ASN A 211 12.80 -3.66 24.31
CA ASN A 211 13.29 -4.57 25.34
C ASN A 211 12.31 -5.70 25.65
N THR A 212 11.91 -6.45 24.62
CA THR A 212 10.88 -7.49 24.76
C THR A 212 11.45 -8.86 25.16
N GLY A 213 12.77 -8.95 25.36
CA GLY A 213 13.50 -10.16 25.76
C GLY A 213 13.74 -11.17 24.64
N SER A 214 12.93 -11.18 23.58
CA SER A 214 13.09 -12.08 22.43
C SER A 214 12.46 -11.50 21.17
N VAL A 215 13.05 -11.80 20.01
CA VAL A 215 12.52 -11.52 18.66
C VAL A 215 11.13 -12.11 18.41
N THR A 216 10.75 -13.15 19.16
CA THR A 216 9.41 -13.77 19.08
C THR A 216 8.35 -13.06 19.93
N ASN A 217 8.76 -12.16 20.84
CA ASN A 217 7.85 -11.38 21.67
C ASN A 217 7.51 -10.02 21.03
N HIS A 218 6.88 -10.08 19.86
CA HIS A 218 6.36 -8.92 19.13
C HIS A 218 4.82 -8.85 19.23
N SER A 219 4.24 -7.75 18.73
CA SER A 219 2.78 -7.63 18.57
C SER A 219 2.25 -8.71 17.61
N LYS A 220 0.99 -9.12 17.82
CA LYS A 220 0.27 -10.00 16.89
C LYS A 220 -0.38 -9.24 15.73
N GLY A 221 -0.44 -7.92 15.83
CA GLY A 221 -0.92 -7.03 14.79
C GLY A 221 0.17 -6.61 13.83
N TYR A 222 -0.25 -6.30 12.60
CA TYR A 222 0.60 -5.76 11.55
C TYR A 222 -0.08 -4.56 10.88
N PHE A 223 0.69 -3.53 10.56
CA PHE A 223 0.25 -2.43 9.73
C PHE A 223 0.89 -2.55 8.34
N PRO A 224 0.12 -2.71 7.26
CA PRO A 224 0.66 -2.61 5.92
C PRO A 224 1.08 -1.18 5.64
N THR A 225 2.31 -0.99 5.16
CA THR A 225 2.81 0.29 4.66
C THR A 225 1.76 0.96 3.76
N GLU A 226 1.37 2.20 4.07
CA GLU A 226 0.36 2.97 3.32
C GLU A 226 -1.05 2.33 3.32
N MET A 227 -1.32 1.44 4.29
CA MET A 227 -2.47 0.53 4.25
C MET A 227 -2.56 -0.30 2.96
N ALA A 228 -1.45 -0.43 2.22
CA ALA A 228 -1.38 -1.21 0.99
C ALA A 228 -1.43 -2.70 1.33
N PHE A 229 -2.58 -3.31 1.08
CA PHE A 229 -2.82 -4.71 1.35
C PHE A 229 -2.96 -5.51 0.06
N SER A 230 -2.51 -6.76 0.13
CA SER A 230 -2.84 -7.79 -0.85
C SER A 230 -2.73 -9.16 -0.21
N HIS A 231 -3.55 -10.10 -0.69
CA HIS A 231 -3.67 -11.44 -0.11
C HIS A 231 -2.33 -12.20 -0.03
N HIS A 232 -1.40 -12.02 -0.98
CA HIS A 232 -0.09 -12.69 -0.94
C HIS A 232 0.74 -12.33 0.30
N MET A 233 0.48 -11.19 0.95
CA MET A 233 1.19 -10.81 2.19
C MET A 233 0.86 -11.77 3.34
N ILE A 234 -0.34 -12.37 3.34
CA ILE A 234 -0.78 -13.32 4.38
C ILE A 234 0.19 -14.49 4.50
N ASP A 235 0.78 -14.94 3.39
CA ASP A 235 1.73 -16.07 3.36
C ASP A 235 2.91 -15.84 4.31
N VAL A 236 3.55 -14.68 4.16
CA VAL A 236 4.72 -14.26 4.95
C VAL A 236 4.29 -13.84 6.36
N LEU A 237 3.22 -13.05 6.48
CA LEU A 237 2.79 -12.52 7.77
C LEU A 237 2.38 -13.63 8.75
N ALA A 238 1.67 -14.66 8.27
CA ALA A 238 1.28 -15.79 9.10
C ALA A 238 2.50 -16.61 9.55
N ASP A 239 3.47 -16.87 8.66
CA ASP A 239 4.73 -17.55 9.02
C ASP A 239 5.53 -16.78 10.05
N GLU A 240 5.51 -15.45 9.96
CA GLU A 240 6.23 -14.56 10.86
C GLU A 240 5.48 -14.31 12.19
N GLY A 241 4.33 -14.95 12.39
CA GLY A 241 3.62 -15.02 13.67
C GLY A 241 2.62 -13.90 13.93
N TYR A 242 2.24 -13.15 12.90
CA TYR A 242 1.13 -12.18 12.96
C TYR A 242 -0.22 -12.91 12.86
N GLN A 243 -1.26 -12.30 13.43
CA GLN A 243 -2.61 -12.88 13.54
C GLN A 243 -3.68 -11.96 12.96
N TRP A 244 -3.41 -10.65 12.93
CA TRP A 244 -4.31 -9.67 12.35
C TRP A 244 -3.54 -8.54 11.64
N THR A 245 -4.17 -7.94 10.65
CA THR A 245 -3.61 -6.80 9.90
C THR A 245 -4.68 -5.73 9.70
N ILE A 246 -4.24 -4.48 9.66
CA ILE A 246 -5.11 -3.34 9.37
C ILE A 246 -5.35 -3.25 7.86
N VAL A 247 -6.59 -2.96 7.44
CA VAL A 247 -6.97 -2.75 6.04
C VAL A 247 -7.86 -1.51 5.90
N ALA A 248 -7.82 -0.83 4.76
CA ALA A 248 -8.69 0.31 4.50
C ALA A 248 -10.16 -0.14 4.31
N SER A 249 -11.10 0.52 5.00
CA SER A 249 -12.52 0.11 5.03
C SER A 249 -13.20 0.04 3.66
N HIS A 250 -12.80 0.90 2.72
CA HIS A 250 -13.41 0.96 1.41
C HIS A 250 -13.08 -0.25 0.52
N HIS A 251 -11.90 -0.86 0.66
CA HIS A 251 -11.54 -2.08 -0.08
C HIS A 251 -12.38 -3.30 0.33
N LEU A 252 -12.92 -3.32 1.56
CA LEU A 252 -13.96 -4.30 1.94
C LEU A 252 -15.25 -4.03 1.17
N SER A 253 -15.75 -2.81 1.23
CA SER A 253 -17.04 -2.45 0.63
C SER A 253 -17.05 -2.65 -0.89
N ARG A 254 -15.90 -2.44 -1.54
CA ARG A 254 -15.71 -2.60 -2.98
C ARG A 254 -15.82 -4.05 -3.46
N THR A 255 -15.71 -5.04 -2.56
CA THR A 255 -15.94 -6.45 -2.92
C THR A 255 -17.42 -6.84 -2.93
N LEU A 256 -18.35 -5.95 -2.55
CA LEU A 256 -19.78 -6.24 -2.63
C LEU A 256 -20.28 -6.04 -4.08
N PRO A 257 -20.99 -7.02 -4.69
CA PRO A 257 -21.59 -6.87 -6.02
C PRO A 257 -22.48 -5.63 -6.18
N ALA A 258 -23.18 -5.25 -5.10
CA ALA A 258 -24.06 -4.08 -5.07
C ALA A 258 -23.32 -2.73 -5.03
N TYR A 259 -21.98 -2.70 -4.98
CA TYR A 259 -21.20 -1.46 -4.87
C TYR A 259 -21.53 -0.47 -5.98
N MET A 260 -21.72 -0.94 -7.23
CA MET A 260 -22.07 -0.06 -8.36
C MET A 260 -23.58 0.09 -8.61
N GLY A 261 -24.44 -0.48 -7.75
CA GLY A 261 -25.89 -0.60 -8.01
C GLY A 261 -26.75 0.61 -7.66
N ASP A 262 -26.18 1.71 -7.12
CA ASP A 262 -26.95 2.90 -6.73
C ASP A 262 -26.76 4.06 -7.72
N PRO A 263 -27.77 4.36 -8.57
CA PRO A 263 -27.68 5.37 -9.62
C PRO A 263 -27.52 6.80 -9.08
N THR A 264 -27.80 7.03 -7.79
CA THR A 264 -27.58 8.33 -7.12
C THR A 264 -26.09 8.68 -7.05
N TYR A 265 -25.23 7.66 -7.13
CA TYR A 265 -23.78 7.76 -6.95
C TYR A 265 -23.00 7.25 -8.16
N THR A 266 -23.64 6.47 -9.03
CA THR A 266 -23.08 5.94 -10.29
C THR A 266 -23.83 6.52 -11.49
N ALA A 267 -23.45 7.72 -11.94
CA ALA A 267 -23.92 8.29 -13.20
C ALA A 267 -22.76 8.50 -14.19
N PRO A 268 -22.27 7.42 -14.85
CA PRO A 268 -21.15 7.52 -15.80
C PRO A 268 -21.43 8.49 -16.95
N GLU A 269 -22.71 8.60 -17.34
CA GLU A 269 -23.20 9.43 -18.44
C GLU A 269 -23.09 10.95 -18.16
N ALA A 270 -22.92 11.34 -16.90
CA ALA A 270 -22.70 12.73 -16.48
C ALA A 270 -21.21 13.10 -16.30
N ASN A 271 -20.28 12.23 -16.75
CA ASN A 271 -18.83 12.35 -16.53
C ASN A 271 -18.43 12.52 -15.05
N SER A 272 -19.27 12.01 -14.14
CA SER A 272 -19.07 12.14 -12.70
C SER A 272 -19.60 10.92 -11.98
N TRP A 273 -18.69 10.09 -11.49
CA TRP A 273 -18.97 9.33 -10.29
C TRP A 273 -18.59 10.20 -9.11
N LYS A 274 -19.45 10.23 -8.09
CA LYS A 274 -19.16 10.96 -6.85
C LYS A 274 -17.99 10.34 -6.07
N ILE A 275 -17.51 9.17 -6.51
CA ILE A 275 -16.37 8.44 -5.98
C ILE A 275 -15.23 8.61 -6.99
N TYR A 276 -14.16 9.28 -6.56
CA TYR A 276 -12.94 9.45 -7.33
C TYR A 276 -12.12 8.18 -7.19
N SER A 277 -12.48 7.11 -7.90
CA SER A 277 -11.76 5.82 -7.94
C SER A 277 -12.25 4.98 -9.12
N SER A 278 -11.43 4.04 -9.60
CA SER A 278 -11.89 3.05 -10.59
C SER A 278 -12.95 2.16 -9.94
N PRO A 279 -14.00 1.70 -10.63
CA PRO A 279 -14.90 0.69 -10.07
C PRO A 279 -14.11 -0.57 -9.74
N PRO A 280 -14.57 -1.37 -8.77
CA PRO A 280 -14.00 -2.70 -8.60
C PRO A 280 -14.15 -3.51 -9.89
N ASN A 281 -13.16 -4.34 -10.20
CA ASN A 281 -13.31 -5.34 -11.23
C ASN A 281 -14.32 -6.39 -10.75
N ALA A 282 -15.14 -6.95 -11.64
CA ALA A 282 -16.13 -7.95 -11.22
C ALA A 282 -15.48 -9.21 -10.61
N ALA A 283 -14.20 -9.49 -10.94
CA ALA A 283 -13.42 -10.55 -10.30
C ALA A 283 -13.19 -10.33 -8.79
N ASP A 284 -13.21 -9.07 -8.33
CA ASP A 284 -13.06 -8.72 -6.91
C ASP A 284 -14.41 -8.66 -6.17
N GLN A 285 -15.53 -8.77 -6.88
CA GLN A 285 -16.87 -8.63 -6.29
C GLN A 285 -17.39 -9.96 -5.71
N LEU A 286 -16.64 -10.54 -4.77
CA LEU A 286 -16.91 -11.85 -4.16
C LEU A 286 -17.62 -11.77 -2.80
N GLY A 287 -17.82 -10.56 -2.28
CA GLY A 287 -18.39 -10.31 -0.95
C GLY A 287 -19.91 -10.49 -0.90
N SER A 288 -20.42 -10.69 0.31
CA SER A 288 -21.85 -10.74 0.59
C SER A 288 -22.15 -10.04 1.92
N ALA A 289 -23.13 -9.13 1.92
CA ALA A 289 -23.56 -8.41 3.10
C ALA A 289 -25.04 -8.06 3.02
N SER A 290 -25.70 -7.99 4.18
CA SER A 290 -27.11 -7.61 4.30
C SER A 290 -27.37 -6.87 5.62
N GLY A 291 -28.57 -6.31 5.79
CA GLY A 291 -28.98 -5.66 7.04
C GLY A 291 -28.31 -4.31 7.33
N GLY A 292 -27.59 -3.76 6.35
CA GLY A 292 -26.84 -2.52 6.44
C GLY A 292 -27.29 -1.46 5.43
N ALA A 293 -26.56 -0.35 5.41
CA ALA A 293 -26.75 0.70 4.42
C ALA A 293 -25.43 1.21 3.85
N TRP A 294 -25.52 1.67 2.60
CA TRP A 294 -24.47 2.43 1.95
C TRP A 294 -24.45 3.85 2.49
N TRP A 295 -23.25 4.33 2.78
CA TRP A 295 -23.01 5.74 2.99
C TRP A 295 -21.70 6.14 2.31
N PHE A 296 -21.57 7.42 2.01
CA PHE A 296 -20.35 7.97 1.45
C PHE A 296 -19.99 9.21 2.26
N GLY A 297 -18.70 9.48 2.34
CA GLY A 297 -18.19 10.68 2.97
C GLY A 297 -16.92 11.12 2.29
N THR A 298 -16.70 12.42 2.35
CA THR A 298 -15.49 13.07 1.86
C THR A 298 -14.76 13.62 3.07
N GLY A 299 -13.59 13.08 3.37
CA GLY A 299 -12.73 13.57 4.44
C GLY A 299 -12.02 14.85 3.99
N ASN A 300 -11.49 14.87 2.76
CA ASN A 300 -10.96 16.05 2.07
C ASN A 300 -11.28 16.01 0.54
N VAL A 301 -11.07 17.13 -0.18
CA VAL A 301 -11.33 17.21 -1.64
C VAL A 301 -10.58 16.09 -2.39
N GLY A 302 -11.32 15.32 -3.20
CA GLY A 302 -10.78 14.19 -3.98
C GLY A 302 -10.71 12.87 -3.21
N GLU A 303 -10.90 12.89 -1.90
CA GLU A 303 -10.84 11.73 -1.02
C GLU A 303 -12.26 11.36 -0.58
N THR A 304 -12.88 10.47 -1.35
CA THR A 304 -14.24 10.01 -1.09
C THR A 304 -14.24 8.49 -1.00
N ALA A 305 -14.62 7.97 0.17
CA ALA A 305 -14.92 6.57 0.34
C ALA A 305 -16.43 6.32 0.34
N ARG A 306 -16.82 5.13 -0.14
CA ARG A 306 -18.18 4.61 -0.02
C ARG A 306 -18.11 3.31 0.78
N ASN A 307 -18.80 3.29 1.92
CA ASN A 307 -18.77 2.18 2.85
C ASN A 307 -20.16 1.57 3.04
N TYR A 308 -20.21 0.25 3.19
CA TYR A 308 -21.42 -0.46 3.62
C TYR A 308 -21.33 -0.74 5.12
N ALA A 309 -22.10 -0.01 5.93
CA ALA A 309 -22.17 -0.25 7.37
C ALA A 309 -23.23 -1.32 7.66
N PRO A 310 -22.97 -2.33 8.51
CA PRO A 310 -21.81 -2.46 9.39
C PRO A 310 -20.58 -3.15 8.76
N TYR A 311 -20.73 -3.80 7.61
CA TYR A 311 -19.72 -4.68 6.99
C TYR A 311 -18.31 -4.07 6.93
N ALA A 312 -18.16 -2.83 6.49
CA ALA A 312 -16.87 -2.14 6.38
C ALA A 312 -16.18 -1.83 7.72
N TYR A 313 -16.86 -2.08 8.84
CA TYR A 313 -16.43 -1.78 10.21
C TYR A 313 -16.33 -3.04 11.08
N GLN A 314 -16.65 -4.21 10.55
CA GLN A 314 -16.57 -5.49 11.27
C GLN A 314 -15.23 -6.18 11.02
N LEU A 315 -14.81 -7.03 11.96
CA LEU A 315 -13.67 -7.93 11.70
C LEU A 315 -14.04 -8.94 10.62
N HIS A 316 -13.10 -9.19 9.72
CA HIS A 316 -13.19 -10.25 8.71
C HIS A 316 -11.97 -11.15 8.77
N LYS A 317 -11.97 -12.22 7.99
CA LYS A 317 -10.83 -13.09 7.77
C LYS A 317 -10.53 -13.13 6.27
N ALA A 318 -9.28 -12.88 5.89
CA ALA A 318 -8.84 -13.09 4.52
C ALA A 318 -7.93 -14.33 4.47
N GLN A 319 -7.93 -15.00 3.31
CA GLN A 319 -7.14 -16.21 3.08
C GLN A 319 -6.14 -16.02 1.95
N TYR A 320 -4.99 -16.65 2.11
CA TYR A 320 -4.04 -16.93 1.04
C TYR A 320 -4.01 -18.42 0.80
N VAL A 321 -4.20 -18.83 -0.46
CA VAL A 321 -4.00 -20.20 -0.90
C VAL A 321 -2.67 -20.25 -1.63
N ASN A 322 -1.78 -21.13 -1.19
CA ASN A 322 -0.52 -21.35 -1.90
C ASN A 322 -0.80 -22.01 -3.27
N PRO A 323 -0.48 -21.37 -4.40
CA PRO A 323 -0.91 -21.87 -5.71
C PRO A 323 -0.28 -23.20 -6.13
N GLU A 324 0.85 -23.58 -5.55
CA GLU A 324 1.54 -24.85 -5.85
C GLU A 324 0.97 -26.01 -5.02
N THR A 325 0.51 -25.76 -3.79
CA THR A 325 0.19 -26.82 -2.82
C THR A 325 -1.28 -26.83 -2.35
N GLY A 326 -2.04 -25.76 -2.59
CA GLY A 326 -3.40 -25.59 -2.06
C GLY A 326 -3.47 -25.33 -0.54
N ALA A 327 -2.33 -25.19 0.13
CA ALA A 327 -2.24 -24.90 1.56
C ALA A 327 -2.81 -23.51 1.86
N VAL A 328 -3.61 -23.40 2.92
CA VAL A 328 -4.29 -22.15 3.29
C VAL A 328 -3.66 -21.53 4.51
N LYS A 329 -3.41 -20.23 4.42
CA LYS A 329 -3.10 -19.36 5.57
C LYS A 329 -4.15 -18.28 5.65
N SER A 330 -4.36 -17.73 6.84
CA SER A 330 -5.37 -16.69 7.07
C SER A 330 -4.95 -15.69 8.13
N LEU A 331 -5.45 -14.48 8.04
CA LEU A 331 -5.34 -13.44 9.06
C LEU A 331 -6.71 -12.80 9.31
N ILE A 332 -6.88 -12.20 10.49
CA ILE A 332 -8.02 -11.33 10.77
C ILE A 332 -7.76 -9.94 10.18
N MET A 333 -8.72 -9.41 9.45
CA MET A 333 -8.72 -8.07 8.87
C MET A 333 -9.37 -7.11 9.87
N VAL A 334 -8.63 -6.09 10.28
CA VAL A 334 -9.11 -5.02 11.17
C VAL A 334 -9.33 -3.76 10.32
N PRO A 335 -10.59 -3.34 10.09
CA PRO A 335 -10.84 -2.18 9.24
C PRO A 335 -10.39 -0.87 9.89
N SER A 336 -9.70 -0.05 9.11
CA SER A 336 -9.44 1.36 9.39
C SER A 336 -10.50 2.22 8.69
N ASP A 337 -11.14 3.12 9.43
CA ASP A 337 -12.18 4.00 8.89
C ASP A 337 -11.55 5.10 8.03
N ASP A 338 -11.62 4.97 6.70
CA ASP A 338 -11.04 5.93 5.75
C ASP A 338 -11.49 7.37 6.04
N ILE A 339 -12.79 7.59 6.17
CA ILE A 339 -13.39 8.93 6.23
C ILE A 339 -13.03 9.60 7.55
N GLN A 340 -13.13 8.86 8.67
CA GLN A 340 -12.72 9.40 9.96
C GLN A 340 -11.21 9.59 10.06
N SER A 341 -10.40 8.72 9.43
CA SER A 341 -8.93 8.84 9.38
C SER A 341 -8.52 10.19 8.79
N TYR A 342 -9.11 10.57 7.65
CA TYR A 342 -8.86 11.85 7.04
C TYR A 342 -9.29 13.03 7.90
N LYS A 343 -10.50 13.00 8.46
CA LYS A 343 -11.01 14.09 9.29
C LYS A 343 -10.21 14.26 10.58
N ALA A 344 -9.85 13.15 11.21
CA ALA A 344 -9.00 13.10 12.38
C ALA A 344 -7.57 13.61 12.10
N GLY A 345 -7.11 13.53 10.86
CA GLY A 345 -5.85 14.12 10.41
C GLY A 345 -5.81 15.65 10.44
N TYR A 346 -6.96 16.36 10.42
CA TYR A 346 -7.00 17.83 10.31
C TYR A 346 -7.83 18.56 11.37
N SER A 347 -8.88 17.92 11.89
CA SER A 347 -9.89 18.60 12.73
C SER A 347 -10.49 17.74 13.84
N GLY A 348 -10.05 16.48 13.94
CA GLY A 348 -10.49 15.51 14.92
C GLY A 348 -11.57 14.58 14.39
N TRP A 349 -11.81 13.49 15.12
CA TRP A 349 -12.86 12.53 14.77
C TRP A 349 -14.26 13.15 14.94
N GLN A 350 -15.25 12.65 14.19
CA GLN A 350 -16.59 13.20 14.18
C GLN A 350 -17.63 12.18 14.67
N LYS A 351 -18.11 12.36 15.91
CA LYS A 351 -19.16 11.50 16.49
C LYS A 351 -20.43 11.44 15.64
N GLY A 352 -20.85 12.56 15.07
CA GLY A 352 -22.06 12.63 14.24
C GLY A 352 -22.02 11.71 13.01
N LEU A 353 -20.84 11.41 12.47
CA LEU A 353 -20.71 10.45 11.37
C LEU A 353 -20.98 9.02 11.83
N VAL A 354 -20.52 8.66 13.03
CA VAL A 354 -20.79 7.35 13.64
C VAL A 354 -22.28 7.23 13.96
N ASP A 355 -22.85 8.25 14.61
CA ASP A 355 -24.26 8.29 15.01
C ASP A 355 -25.21 8.18 13.80
N GLY A 356 -24.89 8.84 12.69
CA GLY A 356 -25.75 8.91 11.52
C GLY A 356 -25.59 7.73 10.55
N ASN A 357 -24.40 7.13 10.46
CA ASN A 357 -24.07 6.21 9.36
C ASN A 357 -23.59 4.82 9.79
N ILE A 358 -23.15 4.63 11.04
CA ILE A 358 -22.56 3.35 11.50
C ILE A 358 -23.41 2.73 12.59
N ALA A 359 -23.64 3.45 13.69
CA ALA A 359 -24.37 2.96 14.85
C ALA A 359 -25.80 2.44 14.55
N PRO A 360 -26.58 3.05 13.63
CA PRO A 360 -27.93 2.54 13.31
C PRO A 360 -27.93 1.12 12.71
N TYR A 361 -26.80 0.67 12.17
CA TYR A 361 -26.67 -0.63 11.50
C TYR A 361 -25.83 -1.64 12.29
N ALA A 362 -25.28 -1.25 13.46
CA ALA A 362 -24.48 -2.11 14.33
C ALA A 362 -25.36 -3.02 15.20
N ASN A 363 -26.18 -3.85 14.56
CA ASN A 363 -27.23 -4.62 15.26
C ASN A 363 -26.80 -6.04 15.71
N ASP A 364 -25.58 -6.46 15.40
CA ASP A 364 -25.04 -7.77 15.75
C ASP A 364 -23.98 -7.68 16.85
N SER A 365 -24.28 -8.20 18.04
CA SER A 365 -23.36 -8.20 19.19
C SER A 365 -22.24 -9.23 19.08
N SER A 366 -22.38 -10.25 18.23
CA SER A 366 -21.32 -11.21 17.95
C SER A 366 -20.29 -10.68 16.95
N ARG A 367 -20.69 -9.64 16.18
CA ARG A 367 -19.88 -8.95 15.17
C ARG A 367 -20.06 -7.43 15.29
N PRO A 368 -19.60 -6.81 16.38
CA PRO A 368 -19.70 -5.38 16.54
C PRO A 368 -18.87 -4.60 15.51
N CYS A 369 -19.20 -3.33 15.33
CA CYS A 369 -18.40 -2.39 14.56
C CYS A 369 -17.22 -1.86 15.39
N LEU A 370 -16.07 -1.73 14.75
CA LEU A 370 -14.91 -0.98 15.23
C LEU A 370 -14.75 0.27 14.37
N VAL A 371 -14.87 1.44 14.99
CA VAL A 371 -14.50 2.72 14.37
C VAL A 371 -13.07 3.06 14.82
N MET A 372 -12.13 2.95 13.89
CA MET A 372 -10.72 3.20 14.15
C MET A 372 -10.13 4.16 13.12
N PRO A 373 -10.01 5.45 13.46
CA PRO A 373 -9.24 6.39 12.66
C PRO A 373 -7.74 6.05 12.73
N ALA A 374 -7.06 6.10 11.59
CA ALA A 374 -5.62 5.93 11.43
C ALA A 374 -4.99 7.23 10.90
N THR A 375 -3.90 7.70 11.50
CA THR A 375 -3.23 8.94 11.05
C THR A 375 -1.71 8.84 11.19
N ASP A 376 -0.97 9.54 10.33
CA ASP A 376 0.47 9.76 10.50
C ASP A 376 0.73 10.57 11.78
N GLY A 377 1.32 9.94 12.80
CA GLY A 377 1.46 10.54 14.13
C GLY A 377 2.46 11.70 14.16
N ASP A 378 3.42 11.73 13.25
CA ASP A 378 4.43 12.78 13.14
C ASP A 378 3.99 13.98 12.28
N ASN A 379 2.76 13.93 11.74
CA ASN A 379 2.24 14.94 10.81
C ASN A 379 0.75 15.29 10.99
N ALA A 380 -0.01 14.52 11.76
CA ALA A 380 -1.41 14.82 12.06
C ALA A 380 -1.57 16.24 12.62
N TRP A 381 -2.61 16.96 12.18
CA TRP A 381 -2.87 18.36 12.50
C TRP A 381 -1.75 19.33 12.09
N GLY A 382 -1.03 19.00 11.00
CA GLY A 382 0.13 19.77 10.54
C GLY A 382 1.34 19.63 11.48
N GLY A 383 1.41 18.51 12.20
CA GLY A 383 2.35 18.23 13.27
C GLY A 383 1.75 18.39 14.67
N GLY A 384 0.68 19.16 14.87
CA GLY A 384 0.30 19.62 16.21
C GLY A 384 0.05 18.52 17.27
N SER A 385 0.64 18.72 18.47
CA SER A 385 0.36 17.95 19.71
C SER A 385 -1.12 17.67 20.00
N SER A 386 -2.06 18.48 19.50
CA SER A 386 -3.52 18.28 19.63
C SER A 386 -4.02 16.92 19.13
N SER A 387 -3.36 16.31 18.13
CA SER A 387 -3.71 14.95 17.70
C SER A 387 -3.49 13.93 18.83
N TRP A 388 -2.42 14.11 19.59
CA TRP A 388 -2.00 13.25 20.68
C TRP A 388 -2.80 13.57 21.96
N ASP A 389 -2.77 14.81 22.41
CA ASP A 389 -3.23 15.19 23.75
C ASP A 389 -4.72 15.54 23.81
N GLY A 390 -5.37 15.76 22.65
CA GLY A 390 -6.78 16.12 22.54
C GLY A 390 -7.62 15.06 21.84
N ASP A 391 -7.35 14.82 20.56
CA ASP A 391 -8.23 14.02 19.69
C ASP A 391 -8.31 12.55 20.13
N ALA A 392 -7.18 11.89 20.41
CA ALA A 392 -7.19 10.48 20.81
C ALA A 392 -7.83 10.24 22.19
N PRO A 393 -7.50 10.97 23.27
CA PRO A 393 -8.25 10.87 24.53
C PRO A 393 -9.72 11.24 24.36
N GLY A 394 -10.04 12.25 23.54
CA GLY A 394 -11.41 12.67 23.25
C GLY A 394 -12.24 11.59 22.54
N LEU A 395 -11.63 10.85 21.59
CA LEU A 395 -12.22 9.67 20.97
C LEU A 395 -12.46 8.57 21.99
N MET A 396 -11.45 8.19 22.77
CA MET A 396 -11.56 7.05 23.68
C MET A 396 -12.43 7.31 24.91
N ASN A 397 -12.54 8.58 25.34
CA ASN A 397 -13.35 9.01 26.49
C ASN A 397 -14.66 9.70 26.08
N ASN A 398 -15.18 9.41 24.89
CA ASN A 398 -16.34 10.12 24.32
C ASN A 398 -17.68 9.92 25.08
N GLY A 399 -17.73 9.01 26.05
CA GLY A 399 -18.89 8.77 26.90
C GLY A 399 -20.07 8.03 26.24
N THR A 400 -20.00 7.73 24.94
CA THR A 400 -21.05 7.01 24.19
C THR A 400 -20.59 5.64 23.70
N TYR A 401 -19.46 5.60 23.01
CA TYR A 401 -18.88 4.39 22.43
C TYR A 401 -17.69 3.94 23.28
N PRO A 402 -17.68 2.71 23.81
CA PRO A 402 -16.56 2.22 24.62
C PRO A 402 -15.26 2.18 23.82
N GLY A 403 -14.20 2.74 24.42
CA GLY A 403 -12.83 2.59 23.93
C GLY A 403 -12.32 1.15 24.16
N VAL A 404 -11.69 0.56 23.14
CA VAL A 404 -11.16 -0.81 23.18
C VAL A 404 -9.74 -0.86 22.63
N ALA A 405 -8.86 -1.69 23.21
CA ALA A 405 -7.59 -2.01 22.56
C ALA A 405 -7.85 -2.99 21.41
N ILE A 406 -7.20 -2.80 20.26
CA ILE A 406 -7.44 -3.61 19.06
C ILE A 406 -7.28 -5.11 19.34
N GLN A 407 -6.23 -5.50 20.07
CA GLN A 407 -6.00 -6.91 20.40
C GLN A 407 -7.12 -7.50 21.27
N ASP A 408 -7.69 -6.76 22.22
CA ASP A 408 -8.84 -7.24 23.00
C ASP A 408 -10.06 -7.44 22.10
N PHE A 409 -10.29 -6.50 21.17
CA PHE A 409 -11.39 -6.59 20.22
C PHE A 409 -11.23 -7.81 19.30
N VAL A 410 -10.02 -8.07 18.80
CA VAL A 410 -9.70 -9.27 18.00
C VAL A 410 -9.85 -10.54 18.82
N ASN A 411 -9.37 -10.57 20.08
CA ASN A 411 -9.53 -11.73 20.95
C ASN A 411 -11.00 -12.06 21.22
N GLN A 412 -11.83 -11.03 21.41
CA GLN A 412 -13.24 -11.19 21.76
C GLN A 412 -14.11 -11.54 20.55
N TYR A 413 -13.88 -10.91 19.40
CA TYR A 413 -14.80 -10.99 18.25
C TYR A 413 -14.19 -11.65 16.99
N GLY A 414 -12.87 -11.85 16.94
CA GLY A 414 -12.19 -12.42 15.78
C GLY A 414 -12.59 -13.87 15.46
N GLY A 415 -13.10 -14.61 16.45
CA GLY A 415 -13.66 -15.95 16.25
C GLY A 415 -14.94 -15.96 15.41
N SER A 416 -15.68 -14.85 15.39
CA SER A 416 -16.93 -14.67 14.63
C SER A 416 -16.73 -13.99 13.27
N ALA A 417 -15.48 -13.72 12.88
CA ALA A 417 -15.15 -13.06 11.62
C ALA A 417 -15.35 -14.01 10.43
N ASP A 418 -16.13 -13.58 9.43
CA ASP A 418 -16.36 -14.35 8.20
C ASP A 418 -15.12 -14.35 7.32
N THR A 419 -14.98 -15.39 6.51
CA THR A 419 -13.99 -15.38 5.43
C THR A 419 -14.53 -14.56 4.26
N VAL A 420 -13.75 -13.56 3.82
CA VAL A 420 -14.12 -12.64 2.72
C VAL A 420 -12.93 -12.44 1.79
N HIS A 421 -13.23 -11.92 0.59
CA HIS A 421 -12.25 -11.31 -0.29
C HIS A 421 -12.02 -9.85 0.09
N ILE A 422 -10.77 -9.40 -0.01
CA ILE A 422 -10.37 -7.99 0.09
C ILE A 422 -9.77 -7.61 -1.26
N GLU A 423 -10.31 -6.58 -1.89
CA GLU A 423 -9.68 -6.02 -3.09
C GLU A 423 -8.27 -5.52 -2.73
N ASP A 424 -7.29 -5.83 -3.56
CA ASP A 424 -5.95 -5.24 -3.42
C ASP A 424 -6.05 -3.71 -3.42
N GLY A 425 -5.12 -3.05 -2.73
CA GLY A 425 -4.97 -1.60 -2.82
C GLY A 425 -4.54 -0.97 -1.50
N ALA A 426 -4.40 0.35 -1.52
CA ALA A 426 -3.91 1.17 -0.43
C ALA A 426 -4.98 2.17 0.04
N TRP A 427 -4.65 3.00 1.03
CA TRP A 427 -5.49 4.16 1.34
C TRP A 427 -5.73 5.09 0.14
N ILE A 428 -6.87 5.80 0.15
CA ILE A 428 -7.28 6.67 -0.95
C ILE A 428 -6.39 7.91 -0.99
N PHE A 429 -5.50 8.06 -1.98
CA PHE A 429 -4.76 9.29 -2.21
C PHE A 429 -5.39 10.15 -3.34
N PRO A 430 -5.90 11.36 -3.06
CA PRO A 430 -6.83 12.12 -3.92
C PRO A 430 -6.26 12.72 -5.20
N GLU A 431 -4.95 12.60 -5.48
CA GLU A 431 -4.33 13.17 -6.67
C GLU A 431 -3.92 12.12 -7.71
N SER A 432 -3.50 10.93 -7.27
CA SER A 432 -2.87 9.96 -8.18
C SER A 432 -3.15 8.48 -7.93
N ASP A 433 -3.61 8.10 -6.73
CA ASP A 433 -3.93 6.69 -6.44
C ASP A 433 -5.42 6.43 -6.51
N TYR A 434 -6.20 7.20 -5.76
CA TYR A 434 -7.64 7.03 -5.64
C TYR A 434 -8.05 5.66 -5.04
N GLY A 435 -7.20 5.03 -4.21
CA GLY A 435 -7.42 3.68 -3.68
C GLY A 435 -7.32 2.63 -4.78
N SER A 436 -6.34 2.80 -5.68
CA SER A 436 -6.23 1.95 -6.87
C SER A 436 -5.71 0.57 -6.47
N PRO A 437 -6.34 -0.51 -6.95
CA PRO A 437 -5.83 -1.87 -6.75
C PRO A 437 -4.51 -2.16 -7.48
N ASN A 438 -4.11 -1.28 -8.39
CA ASN A 438 -2.79 -1.30 -9.03
C ASN A 438 -1.75 -0.47 -8.26
N PHE A 439 -2.07 0.09 -7.09
CA PHE A 439 -1.15 0.90 -6.27
C PHE A 439 -0.53 2.09 -7.04
N LEU A 440 -1.33 2.78 -7.86
CA LEU A 440 -0.89 3.78 -8.85
C LEU A 440 -0.06 4.94 -8.29
N LYS A 441 -0.13 5.21 -6.98
CA LYS A 441 0.79 6.18 -6.36
C LYS A 441 2.24 5.72 -6.36
N TRP A 442 2.49 4.42 -6.18
CA TRP A 442 3.83 3.83 -6.06
C TRP A 442 4.24 3.01 -7.29
N VAL A 443 3.27 2.50 -8.04
CA VAL A 443 3.46 1.67 -9.22
C VAL A 443 2.78 2.34 -10.41
N GLU A 444 3.55 3.09 -11.19
CA GLU A 444 3.04 3.69 -12.42
C GLU A 444 3.17 2.70 -13.57
N PRO A 445 2.17 2.60 -14.46
CA PRO A 445 2.39 1.99 -15.76
C PRO A 445 3.40 2.85 -16.56
N PRO A 446 4.12 2.28 -17.53
CA PRO A 446 4.93 3.09 -18.43
C PRO A 446 4.03 4.07 -19.17
N VAL A 447 4.40 5.35 -19.15
CA VAL A 447 3.63 6.41 -19.81
C VAL A 447 4.31 6.86 -21.09
N ALA A 448 3.47 7.27 -22.03
CA ALA A 448 3.87 7.83 -23.30
C ALA A 448 4.44 9.23 -23.08
N ASN A 449 5.48 9.59 -23.83
CA ASN A 449 5.92 10.98 -23.88
C ASN A 449 4.83 11.88 -24.53
N SER A 450 5.04 13.20 -24.50
CA SER A 450 4.05 14.17 -24.99
C SER A 450 3.72 14.02 -26.48
N THR A 451 4.61 13.43 -27.29
CA THR A 451 4.47 13.28 -28.75
C THR A 451 4.07 11.87 -29.21
N ALA A 452 3.95 10.91 -28.28
CA ALA A 452 3.66 9.52 -28.59
C ALA A 452 2.24 9.32 -29.17
N THR A 453 2.15 8.57 -30.26
CA THR A 453 0.90 8.27 -31.00
C THR A 453 0.32 6.89 -30.66
N ASN A 454 1.09 6.05 -29.99
CA ASN A 454 0.84 4.64 -29.67
C ASN A 454 0.27 4.45 -28.25
N ARG A 455 -0.45 5.46 -27.75
CA ARG A 455 -1.11 5.45 -26.44
C ARG A 455 -2.19 4.37 -26.38
N VAL A 456 -2.21 3.61 -25.29
CA VAL A 456 -3.27 2.62 -25.04
C VAL A 456 -4.59 3.35 -24.79
N TYR A 457 -5.59 3.09 -25.64
CA TYR A 457 -6.98 3.61 -25.55
C TYR A 457 -7.10 5.11 -25.30
N ASN A 458 -6.23 5.92 -25.95
CA ASN A 458 -6.24 7.38 -25.80
C ASN A 458 -6.10 7.81 -24.32
N THR A 459 -5.20 7.14 -23.60
CA THR A 459 -4.74 7.46 -22.24
C THR A 459 -3.30 8.00 -22.29
N GLN A 460 -2.67 8.27 -21.16
CA GLN A 460 -1.24 8.56 -21.08
C GLN A 460 -0.37 7.30 -21.13
N VAL A 461 -0.95 6.10 -21.07
CA VAL A 461 -0.20 4.84 -20.94
C VAL A 461 0.37 4.37 -22.29
N ASP A 462 1.61 3.91 -22.27
CA ASP A 462 2.29 3.26 -23.40
C ASP A 462 3.00 1.98 -22.93
N ILE A 463 2.38 0.84 -23.21
CA ILE A 463 2.89 -0.48 -22.85
C ILE A 463 3.81 -1.04 -23.95
N GLU A 464 3.56 -0.74 -25.23
CA GLU A 464 4.15 -1.49 -26.35
C GLU A 464 5.49 -0.92 -26.84
N THR A 465 5.68 0.39 -26.79
CA THR A 465 6.97 1.02 -27.10
C THR A 465 7.70 1.37 -25.80
N PRO A 466 8.94 1.89 -25.79
CA PRO A 466 9.58 2.25 -24.53
C PRO A 466 8.90 3.51 -23.97
N GLY A 467 7.73 3.32 -23.34
CA GLY A 467 7.17 4.27 -22.40
C GLY A 467 8.09 4.41 -21.19
N PHE A 468 7.92 5.48 -20.43
CA PHE A 468 8.74 5.74 -19.26
C PHE A 468 7.98 6.55 -18.21
N ALA A 469 8.02 6.06 -16.98
CA ALA A 469 7.62 6.79 -15.78
C ALA A 469 8.72 6.60 -14.74
N THR A 470 8.98 7.61 -13.90
CA THR A 470 10.01 7.52 -12.86
C THR A 470 9.71 6.38 -11.90
N LYS A 471 8.45 6.24 -11.47
CA LYS A 471 8.06 5.20 -10.52
C LYS A 471 8.03 3.82 -11.17
N PHE A 472 7.65 3.74 -12.44
CA PHE A 472 7.83 2.51 -13.24
C PHE A 472 9.30 2.07 -13.23
N TYR A 473 10.23 2.97 -13.59
CA TYR A 473 11.65 2.64 -13.65
C TYR A 473 12.23 2.28 -12.28
N SER A 474 11.82 2.93 -11.19
CA SER A 474 12.38 2.70 -9.85
C SER A 474 12.28 1.24 -9.38
N TRP A 475 11.31 0.47 -9.89
CA TRP A 475 11.19 -0.96 -9.59
C TRP A 475 12.24 -1.81 -10.33
N ALA A 476 12.80 -1.34 -11.44
CA ALA A 476 13.80 -2.07 -12.20
C ALA A 476 15.10 -2.36 -11.42
N PRO A 477 15.77 -1.38 -10.77
CA PRO A 477 16.89 -1.69 -9.89
C PRO A 477 16.45 -2.48 -8.65
N VAL A 478 15.26 -2.24 -8.09
CA VAL A 478 14.74 -3.00 -6.93
C VAL A 478 14.67 -4.50 -7.23
N ILE A 479 14.12 -4.87 -8.38
CA ILE A 479 13.97 -6.28 -8.80
C ILE A 479 15.32 -6.92 -9.13
N ALA A 480 16.24 -6.18 -9.76
CA ALA A 480 17.59 -6.67 -10.00
C ALA A 480 18.34 -6.90 -8.67
N GLY A 481 18.31 -5.92 -7.76
CA GLY A 481 18.96 -6.01 -6.45
C GLY A 481 18.42 -7.14 -5.58
N ALA A 482 17.10 -7.40 -5.65
CA ALA A 482 16.48 -8.54 -5.00
C ALA A 482 17.09 -9.86 -5.46
N ASN A 483 17.19 -10.09 -6.78
CA ASN A 483 17.73 -11.33 -7.32
C ASN A 483 19.23 -11.48 -6.94
N TRP A 484 20.03 -10.41 -7.06
CA TRP A 484 21.43 -10.43 -6.63
C TRP A 484 21.61 -10.83 -5.16
N CYS A 485 20.84 -10.21 -4.24
CA CYS A 485 20.93 -10.52 -2.82
C CYS A 485 20.45 -11.95 -2.51
N GLN A 486 19.36 -12.41 -3.13
CA GLN A 486 18.85 -13.77 -3.00
C GLN A 486 19.85 -14.81 -3.51
N THR A 487 20.45 -14.59 -4.69
CA THR A 487 21.46 -15.50 -5.24
C THR A 487 22.70 -15.58 -4.37
N ALA A 488 23.18 -14.44 -3.86
CA ALA A 488 24.31 -14.42 -2.95
C ALA A 488 24.01 -15.16 -1.63
N GLU A 489 22.83 -14.96 -1.05
CA GLU A 489 22.37 -15.70 0.14
C GLU A 489 22.28 -17.20 -0.14
N GLN A 490 21.66 -17.60 -1.27
CA GLN A 490 21.54 -19.00 -1.67
C GLN A 490 22.91 -19.65 -1.81
N MET A 491 23.86 -19.01 -2.49
CA MET A 491 25.22 -19.51 -2.65
C MET A 491 25.93 -19.62 -1.29
N MET A 492 25.85 -18.58 -0.46
CA MET A 492 26.45 -18.55 0.88
C MET A 492 25.97 -19.70 1.76
N VAL A 493 24.65 -19.93 1.80
CA VAL A 493 24.05 -21.03 2.59
C VAL A 493 24.50 -22.38 2.04
N SER A 494 24.52 -22.55 0.72
CA SER A 494 24.93 -23.82 0.12
C SER A 494 26.39 -24.18 0.30
N GLU A 495 27.25 -23.19 0.50
CA GLU A 495 28.68 -23.35 0.79
C GLU A 495 28.94 -23.59 2.29
N GLY A 496 27.89 -23.82 3.08
CA GLY A 496 27.95 -24.10 4.52
C GLY A 496 27.94 -22.85 5.41
N GLY A 497 27.73 -21.66 4.82
CA GLY A 497 27.56 -20.42 5.55
C GLY A 497 26.13 -20.21 6.09
N SER A 498 25.87 -19.01 6.60
CA SER A 498 24.54 -18.60 7.09
C SER A 498 24.32 -17.12 6.80
N VAL A 499 23.08 -16.70 6.60
CA VAL A 499 22.69 -15.29 6.54
C VAL A 499 21.72 -15.00 7.68
N GLN A 500 22.13 -14.13 8.61
CA GLN A 500 21.43 -13.92 9.87
C GLN A 500 20.76 -12.54 9.88
N ALA A 501 19.44 -12.52 10.07
CA ALA A 501 18.64 -11.28 10.05
C ALA A 501 19.18 -10.20 11.00
N TRP A 502 19.67 -10.58 12.18
CA TRP A 502 20.20 -9.60 13.14
C TRP A 502 21.47 -8.88 12.66
N LYS A 503 22.30 -9.54 11.84
CA LYS A 503 23.48 -8.93 11.21
C LYS A 503 23.13 -8.06 10.02
N ILE A 504 22.03 -8.36 9.33
CA ILE A 504 21.44 -7.49 8.31
C ILE A 504 20.86 -6.24 8.97
N GLN A 505 20.17 -6.38 10.10
CA GLN A 505 19.55 -5.26 10.80
C GLN A 505 20.60 -4.30 11.40
N ASP A 506 21.60 -4.85 12.08
CA ASP A 506 22.60 -4.11 12.85
C ASP A 506 23.98 -4.79 12.69
N PRO A 507 24.72 -4.44 11.62
CA PRO A 507 26.01 -5.03 11.27
C PRO A 507 27.10 -4.95 12.36
N TYR A 508 26.90 -4.14 13.40
CA TYR A 508 27.85 -3.87 14.47
C TYR A 508 27.37 -4.32 15.87
N ASP A 509 26.15 -4.89 15.96
CA ASP A 509 25.49 -5.24 17.23
C ASP A 509 25.57 -4.13 18.29
N ASN A 510 25.12 -2.94 17.93
CA ASN A 510 25.21 -1.73 18.73
C ASN A 510 24.55 -1.82 20.11
N LEU A 511 23.68 -2.79 20.31
CA LEU A 511 22.97 -3.02 21.56
C LEU A 511 23.47 -4.27 22.32
N GLY A 512 24.61 -4.84 21.90
CA GLY A 512 25.27 -5.96 22.58
C GLY A 512 24.36 -7.16 22.77
N SER A 513 23.48 -7.41 21.79
CA SER A 513 22.38 -8.35 21.92
C SER A 513 22.83 -9.81 21.81
N ARG A 514 23.96 -10.08 21.14
CA ARG A 514 24.45 -11.42 20.84
C ARG A 514 25.98 -11.47 20.83
N ASN A 515 26.54 -12.68 20.66
CA ASN A 515 27.99 -12.84 20.46
C ASN A 515 28.38 -12.33 19.07
N TYR A 516 28.95 -11.13 19.04
CA TYR A 516 29.30 -10.44 17.81
C TYR A 516 30.35 -11.19 16.98
N THR A 517 30.08 -11.28 15.67
CA THR A 517 31.05 -11.63 14.63
C THR A 517 30.74 -10.76 13.42
N ASN A 518 31.77 -10.44 12.62
CA ASN A 518 31.57 -9.61 11.44
C ASN A 518 30.49 -10.18 10.51
N PRO A 519 29.69 -9.32 9.87
CA PRO A 519 28.73 -9.75 8.86
C PRO A 519 29.45 -10.24 7.61
N ASN A 520 28.90 -11.27 6.98
CA ASN A 520 29.39 -11.72 5.66
C ASN A 520 28.89 -10.79 4.54
N LEU A 521 29.36 -11.02 3.31
CA LEU A 521 29.00 -10.13 2.20
C LEU A 521 27.50 -10.13 1.89
N ALA A 522 26.81 -11.27 2.01
CA ALA A 522 25.38 -11.35 1.70
C ALA A 522 24.57 -10.59 2.76
N GLU A 523 24.95 -10.69 4.03
CA GLU A 523 24.35 -9.92 5.12
C GLU A 523 24.52 -8.40 4.91
N ARG A 524 25.72 -7.97 4.50
CA ARG A 524 26.00 -6.56 4.18
C ARG A 524 25.26 -6.08 2.93
N ALA A 525 25.16 -6.91 1.90
CA ALA A 525 24.44 -6.58 0.68
C ALA A 525 22.94 -6.42 0.94
N TRP A 526 22.34 -7.33 1.71
CA TRP A 526 20.96 -7.15 2.19
C TRP A 526 20.80 -5.88 3.02
N HIS A 527 21.75 -5.57 3.90
CA HIS A 527 21.68 -4.37 4.76
C HIS A 527 21.54 -3.08 3.95
N ILE A 528 22.34 -2.91 2.89
CA ILE A 528 22.30 -1.69 2.06
C ILE A 528 21.20 -1.71 1.01
N TYR A 529 20.91 -2.86 0.40
CA TYR A 529 19.85 -3.00 -0.60
C TYR A 529 18.49 -2.61 -0.04
N LEU A 530 18.15 -3.13 1.14
CA LEU A 530 16.84 -2.91 1.77
C LEU A 530 16.60 -1.44 2.12
N ALA A 531 17.67 -0.67 2.40
CA ALA A 531 17.56 0.77 2.67
C ALA A 531 17.07 1.59 1.46
N GLY A 532 17.10 1.03 0.25
CA GLY A 532 16.57 1.65 -0.96
C GLY A 532 15.09 1.36 -1.24
N LEU A 533 14.39 0.65 -0.35
CA LEU A 533 13.03 0.13 -0.61
C LEU A 533 11.91 0.95 0.02
N ASP A 534 12.22 2.11 0.57
CA ASP A 534 11.24 2.98 1.20
C ASP A 534 10.16 3.43 0.21
N SER A 535 8.89 3.23 0.57
CA SER A 535 7.78 3.60 -0.32
C SER A 535 7.72 5.10 -0.59
N GLY A 536 8.31 5.94 0.27
CA GLY A 536 8.44 7.38 0.10
C GLY A 536 9.19 7.77 -1.17
N PHE A 537 10.22 7.00 -1.55
CA PHE A 537 11.00 7.28 -2.77
C PHE A 537 10.14 7.20 -4.02
N ASN A 538 9.27 6.19 -4.09
CA ASN A 538 8.26 6.07 -5.14
C ASN A 538 7.14 7.09 -4.97
N TYR A 539 6.66 7.31 -3.75
CA TYR A 539 5.54 8.20 -3.45
C TYR A 539 5.76 9.62 -4.02
N TYR A 540 6.97 10.18 -3.84
CA TYR A 540 7.34 11.50 -4.34
C TYR A 540 7.81 11.50 -5.80
N GLY A 541 8.24 10.34 -6.33
CA GLY A 541 8.50 10.14 -7.76
C GLY A 541 9.61 11.01 -8.34
N GLY A 542 10.57 11.42 -7.51
CA GLY A 542 11.72 12.24 -7.91
C GLY A 542 11.45 13.74 -8.09
N LEU A 543 10.29 14.25 -7.67
CA LEU A 543 10.01 15.70 -7.72
C LEU A 543 10.72 16.43 -6.58
N GLY A 544 12.06 16.48 -6.66
CA GLY A 544 12.97 17.03 -5.66
C GLY A 544 13.40 16.02 -4.59
N ASN A 545 14.44 16.37 -3.82
CA ASN A 545 15.00 15.54 -2.76
C ASN A 545 15.51 14.16 -3.22
N ASP A 546 16.17 14.08 -4.38
CA ASP A 546 16.91 12.90 -4.86
C ASP A 546 16.21 11.53 -4.72
N ASP A 547 14.88 11.48 -4.69
CA ASP A 547 14.12 10.26 -4.43
C ASP A 547 14.16 9.29 -5.61
N GLU A 548 14.36 9.77 -6.84
CA GLU A 548 14.46 8.96 -8.06
C GLU A 548 15.65 7.99 -8.07
N ILE A 549 16.70 8.29 -7.30
CA ILE A 549 18.00 7.62 -7.42
C ILE A 549 18.29 6.68 -6.24
N LYS A 550 17.61 6.84 -5.10
CA LYS A 550 17.93 6.11 -3.85
C LYS A 550 17.86 4.59 -4.00
N SER A 551 16.80 4.06 -4.63
CA SER A 551 16.69 2.62 -4.90
C SER A 551 17.79 2.10 -5.84
N SER A 552 18.22 2.94 -6.79
CA SER A 552 19.32 2.64 -7.70
C SER A 552 20.67 2.63 -6.97
N LEU A 553 20.91 3.60 -6.09
CA LEU A 553 22.11 3.71 -5.27
C LEU A 553 22.25 2.51 -4.32
N ALA A 554 21.20 2.16 -3.60
CA ALA A 554 21.16 1.00 -2.71
C ALA A 554 21.52 -0.30 -3.45
N THR A 555 20.89 -0.50 -4.62
CA THR A 555 21.14 -1.65 -5.50
C THR A 555 22.57 -1.66 -6.00
N ARG A 556 23.09 -0.50 -6.41
CA ARG A 556 24.48 -0.36 -6.85
C ARG A 556 25.45 -0.81 -5.77
N ARG A 557 25.28 -0.33 -4.53
CA ARG A 557 26.17 -0.68 -3.41
C ARG A 557 26.10 -2.16 -3.04
N ALA A 558 24.92 -2.76 -3.11
CA ALA A 558 24.78 -4.20 -2.95
C ALA A 558 25.49 -4.96 -4.08
N TYR A 559 25.27 -4.57 -5.34
CA TYR A 559 25.94 -5.18 -6.50
C TYR A 559 27.46 -5.08 -6.42
N GLU A 560 28.02 -3.93 -6.05
CA GLU A 560 29.47 -3.71 -5.92
C GLU A 560 30.11 -4.67 -4.89
N LEU A 561 29.38 -5.05 -3.83
CA LEU A 561 29.82 -6.10 -2.89
C LEU A 561 29.74 -7.50 -3.49
N LEU A 562 28.66 -7.79 -4.22
CA LEU A 562 28.30 -9.15 -4.63
C LEU A 562 28.92 -9.60 -5.95
N ALA A 563 29.21 -8.67 -6.88
CA ALA A 563 29.58 -8.96 -8.27
C ALA A 563 30.66 -10.04 -8.38
N SER A 564 31.81 -9.82 -7.74
CA SER A 564 32.94 -10.76 -7.78
C SER A 564 32.60 -12.13 -7.19
N TYR A 565 31.78 -12.17 -6.12
CA TYR A 565 31.41 -13.40 -5.44
C TYR A 565 30.43 -14.25 -6.29
N VAL A 566 29.37 -13.62 -6.81
CA VAL A 566 28.33 -14.29 -7.60
C VAL A 566 28.84 -14.66 -8.98
N ASP A 567 29.58 -13.79 -9.67
CA ASP A 567 30.07 -14.08 -11.02
C ASP A 567 31.05 -15.26 -11.05
N ALA A 568 31.84 -15.44 -10.01
CA ALA A 568 32.73 -16.60 -9.87
C ALA A 568 31.98 -17.94 -9.71
N ARG A 569 30.69 -17.90 -9.34
CA ARG A 569 29.90 -19.07 -8.92
C ARG A 569 28.69 -19.35 -9.80
N LYS A 570 28.12 -18.34 -10.46
CA LYS A 570 26.80 -18.46 -11.10
C LYS A 570 26.71 -19.56 -12.16
N ALA A 571 27.82 -19.84 -12.84
CA ALA A 571 27.89 -20.94 -13.82
C ALA A 571 27.75 -22.35 -13.21
N THR A 572 27.91 -22.52 -11.88
CA THR A 572 27.91 -23.83 -11.21
C THR A 572 27.02 -23.93 -9.99
N ASN A 573 26.74 -22.82 -9.28
CA ASN A 573 26.02 -22.82 -8.00
C ASN A 573 24.77 -21.90 -7.98
N ASP A 574 24.36 -21.34 -9.11
CA ASP A 574 23.12 -20.56 -9.15
C ASP A 574 21.89 -21.47 -9.24
N ARG A 575 21.07 -21.41 -8.19
CA ARG A 575 19.77 -22.09 -8.06
C ARG A 575 18.64 -21.12 -7.75
N THR A 576 18.89 -19.82 -7.87
CA THR A 576 17.88 -18.81 -7.59
C THR A 576 17.09 -18.58 -8.87
N PRO A 577 15.75 -18.73 -8.86
CA PRO A 577 14.96 -18.47 -10.05
C PRO A 577 14.84 -16.97 -10.34
N PRO A 578 14.37 -16.60 -11.56
CA PRO A 578 14.13 -15.19 -11.89
C PRO A 578 13.25 -14.50 -10.86
N THR A 579 13.64 -13.31 -10.42
CA THR A 579 12.77 -12.46 -9.60
C THR A 579 11.81 -11.72 -10.51
N VAL A 580 10.51 -11.88 -10.27
CA VAL A 580 9.42 -11.29 -11.06
C VAL A 580 8.64 -10.32 -10.18
N PHE A 581 8.52 -9.07 -10.62
CA PHE A 581 7.65 -8.10 -9.97
C PHE A 581 6.20 -8.56 -10.07
N LYS A 582 5.40 -8.28 -9.03
CA LYS A 582 3.98 -8.64 -9.04
C LYS A 582 3.32 -8.18 -10.35
N PRO A 583 2.72 -9.10 -11.15
CA PRO A 583 2.14 -8.73 -12.43
C PRO A 583 1.16 -7.57 -12.28
N GLN A 584 1.27 -6.59 -13.17
CA GLN A 584 0.37 -5.45 -13.24
C GLN A 584 -0.46 -5.56 -14.50
N ARG A 585 -1.67 -4.98 -14.50
CA ARG A 585 -2.52 -4.93 -15.69
C ARG A 585 -2.96 -3.52 -16.06
N PHE A 586 -3.11 -3.27 -17.36
CA PHE A 586 -3.75 -2.06 -17.86
C PHE A 586 -4.63 -2.35 -19.09
N PRO A 587 -5.86 -1.82 -19.15
CA PRO A 587 -6.58 -1.15 -18.06
C PRO A 587 -6.86 -2.09 -16.88
N TYR A 588 -7.15 -1.53 -15.70
CA TYR A 588 -7.57 -2.33 -14.54
C TYR A 588 -8.90 -3.05 -14.79
N ASN A 589 -9.82 -2.38 -15.51
CA ASN A 589 -11.14 -2.89 -15.90
C ASN A 589 -11.27 -2.98 -17.43
N PRO A 590 -10.81 -4.08 -18.04
CA PRO A 590 -10.95 -4.28 -19.48
C PRO A 590 -12.44 -4.33 -19.88
N GLY A 591 -12.80 -3.53 -20.88
CA GLY A 591 -14.17 -3.39 -21.41
C GLY A 591 -15.10 -2.50 -20.59
N ALA A 592 -14.61 -2.00 -19.46
CA ALA A 592 -15.36 -1.19 -18.52
C ALA A 592 -14.61 0.11 -18.18
N TYR A 593 -15.12 0.87 -17.23
CA TYR A 593 -14.58 2.17 -16.91
C TYR A 593 -13.38 2.08 -15.97
N THR A 594 -12.41 2.96 -16.19
CA THR A 594 -11.27 3.24 -15.31
C THR A 594 -11.28 4.72 -14.94
N PHE A 595 -10.81 5.07 -13.74
CA PHE A 595 -10.67 6.43 -13.26
C PHE A 595 -9.21 6.74 -12.89
N GLY A 596 -8.74 7.95 -13.19
CA GLY A 596 -7.48 8.47 -12.67
C GLY A 596 -6.75 9.42 -13.61
N TRP A 597 -5.61 9.95 -13.13
CA TRP A 597 -4.75 10.88 -13.88
C TRP A 597 -4.24 10.28 -15.20
N VAL A 598 -4.00 8.96 -15.24
CA VAL A 598 -3.55 8.22 -16.43
C VAL A 598 -4.50 8.40 -17.61
N ASN A 599 -5.78 8.70 -17.36
CA ASN A 599 -6.75 8.93 -18.41
C ASN A 599 -6.64 10.33 -19.01
N SER A 600 -6.19 11.33 -18.27
CA SER A 600 -6.17 12.72 -18.73
C SER A 600 -4.99 12.95 -19.69
N ILE A 601 -5.27 13.25 -20.96
CA ILE A 601 -4.22 13.63 -21.91
C ILE A 601 -4.00 15.14 -21.89
N PRO A 602 -2.79 15.63 -21.59
CA PRO A 602 -2.45 17.05 -21.72
C PRO A 602 -2.68 17.53 -23.16
N GLY A 603 -3.44 18.62 -23.33
CA GLY A 603 -3.78 19.18 -24.65
C GLY A 603 -4.80 18.37 -25.47
N GLY A 604 -5.39 17.31 -24.89
CA GLY A 604 -6.40 16.47 -25.52
C GLY A 604 -7.62 16.26 -24.61
N ASN A 605 -8.15 15.04 -24.58
CA ASN A 605 -9.25 14.69 -23.67
C ASN A 605 -8.71 14.54 -22.22
N THR A 606 -9.09 15.48 -21.36
CA THR A 606 -8.69 15.58 -19.95
C THR A 606 -9.64 14.88 -18.98
N SER A 607 -10.58 14.06 -19.48
CA SER A 607 -11.51 13.32 -18.62
C SER A 607 -10.74 12.28 -17.78
N ALA A 608 -10.91 12.35 -16.45
CA ALA A 608 -10.34 11.38 -15.52
C ALA A 608 -11.07 10.04 -15.57
N LEU A 609 -12.35 10.02 -15.97
CA LEU A 609 -13.15 8.81 -16.16
C LEU A 609 -13.20 8.43 -17.64
N LYS A 610 -12.82 7.20 -17.98
CA LYS A 610 -12.87 6.68 -19.36
C LYS A 610 -13.33 5.23 -19.43
N LYS A 611 -14.21 4.93 -20.39
CA LYS A 611 -14.53 3.54 -20.77
C LYS A 611 -13.39 3.00 -21.62
N MET A 612 -12.89 1.83 -21.25
CA MET A 612 -11.78 1.16 -21.91
C MET A 612 -12.27 0.06 -22.85
N ASN A 613 -11.46 -0.29 -23.85
CA ASN A 613 -11.70 -1.47 -24.67
C ASN A 613 -11.55 -2.74 -23.82
N SER A 614 -12.11 -3.85 -24.31
CA SER A 614 -11.95 -5.17 -23.71
C SER A 614 -10.50 -5.66 -23.75
N GLU A 615 -9.75 -5.33 -24.80
CA GLU A 615 -8.34 -5.70 -24.87
C GLU A 615 -7.57 -5.11 -23.68
N PHE A 616 -6.57 -5.83 -23.21
CA PHE A 616 -5.73 -5.37 -22.09
C PHE A 616 -4.33 -5.94 -22.17
N TYR A 617 -3.47 -5.44 -21.28
CA TYR A 617 -2.09 -5.84 -21.17
C TYR A 617 -1.79 -6.31 -19.77
N VAL A 618 -0.97 -7.34 -19.66
CA VAL A 618 -0.30 -7.74 -18.42
C VAL A 618 1.18 -7.45 -18.56
N TRP A 619 1.78 -6.82 -17.57
CA TRP A 619 3.18 -6.42 -17.59
C TRP A 619 3.91 -6.64 -16.26
N THR A 620 5.23 -6.75 -16.32
CA THR A 620 6.10 -6.94 -15.16
C THR A 620 7.54 -6.48 -15.42
N HIS A 621 8.30 -6.26 -14.34
CA HIS A 621 9.76 -6.29 -14.38
C HIS A 621 10.26 -7.68 -13.98
N ALA A 622 11.26 -8.20 -14.68
CA ALA A 622 11.89 -9.46 -14.31
C ALA A 622 13.40 -9.42 -14.53
N TYR A 623 14.14 -10.07 -13.62
CA TYR A 623 15.59 -10.15 -13.69
C TYR A 623 16.12 -11.48 -13.14
N ASP A 624 17.23 -11.93 -13.72
CA ASP A 624 18.02 -13.03 -13.20
C ASP A 624 19.52 -12.83 -13.49
N VAL A 625 20.41 -13.13 -12.53
CA VAL A 625 21.88 -12.98 -12.68
C VAL A 625 22.48 -13.91 -13.74
N SER A 626 21.84 -15.04 -14.01
CA SER A 626 22.19 -15.99 -15.08
C SER A 626 21.45 -15.68 -16.39
N GLY A 627 20.51 -14.73 -16.37
CA GLY A 627 19.76 -14.25 -17.52
C GLY A 627 18.49 -15.07 -17.79
N ILE A 628 17.40 -14.37 -18.11
CA ILE A 628 16.10 -14.98 -18.44
C ILE A 628 16.13 -15.51 -19.87
N THR A 629 15.79 -16.80 -20.04
CA THR A 629 15.70 -17.47 -21.35
C THR A 629 14.28 -17.57 -21.87
N ASN A 630 13.29 -17.65 -20.97
CA ASN A 630 11.88 -17.72 -21.32
C ASN A 630 11.02 -16.98 -20.28
N ILE A 631 9.99 -16.28 -20.74
CA ILE A 631 8.99 -15.67 -19.87
C ILE A 631 7.64 -15.61 -20.60
N VAL A 632 6.62 -16.15 -19.95
CA VAL A 632 5.28 -16.31 -20.51
C VAL A 632 4.22 -15.85 -19.52
N LEU A 633 3.16 -15.23 -20.05
CA LEU A 633 1.90 -15.09 -19.35
C LEU A 633 1.15 -16.41 -19.47
N LYS A 634 0.76 -16.98 -18.33
CA LYS A 634 -0.13 -18.13 -18.24
C LYS A 634 -1.52 -17.59 -17.95
N ILE A 635 -2.49 -17.86 -18.82
CA ILE A 635 -3.88 -17.42 -18.67
C ILE A 635 -4.84 -18.58 -18.92
N ARG A 636 -5.90 -18.70 -18.12
CA ARG A 636 -6.96 -19.68 -18.35
C ARG A 636 -8.32 -19.05 -18.07
N LYS A 637 -9.32 -19.53 -18.79
CA LYS A 637 -10.72 -19.18 -18.54
C LYS A 637 -11.19 -19.87 -17.26
N ASP A 638 -11.98 -19.14 -16.49
CA ASP A 638 -12.86 -19.70 -15.47
C ASP A 638 -14.17 -20.17 -16.15
N ASN A 639 -14.45 -21.48 -16.10
CA ASN A 639 -15.48 -22.10 -16.92
C ASN A 639 -16.89 -21.89 -16.36
N ASP A 640 -17.04 -21.85 -15.04
CA ASP A 640 -18.31 -21.54 -14.39
C ASP A 640 -18.53 -20.02 -14.20
N GLY A 641 -17.46 -19.23 -14.34
CA GLY A 641 -17.47 -17.77 -14.29
C GLY A 641 -17.59 -17.21 -12.88
N VAL A 642 -17.28 -18.00 -11.84
CA VAL A 642 -17.35 -17.61 -10.44
C VAL A 642 -16.11 -18.08 -9.68
N ASN A 643 -15.27 -17.14 -9.23
CA ASN A 643 -14.23 -17.43 -8.22
C ASN A 643 -14.85 -17.55 -6.82
N SER A 644 -15.41 -18.72 -6.50
CA SER A 644 -16.07 -18.96 -5.21
C SER A 644 -15.06 -19.12 -4.08
N LEU A 645 -15.25 -18.39 -2.97
CA LEU A 645 -14.48 -18.59 -1.73
C LEU A 645 -14.66 -19.98 -1.09
N ALA A 646 -15.65 -20.77 -1.55
CA ALA A 646 -15.84 -22.16 -1.14
C ALA A 646 -14.96 -23.14 -1.93
N SER A 647 -14.43 -22.72 -3.09
CA SER A 647 -13.49 -23.47 -3.91
C SER A 647 -12.09 -22.86 -3.78
N LYS A 648 -11.09 -23.62 -4.23
CA LYS A 648 -9.70 -23.15 -4.37
C LYS A 648 -9.17 -23.36 -5.78
N VAL A 649 -10.03 -23.77 -6.72
CA VAL A 649 -9.61 -24.17 -8.06
C VAL A 649 -8.97 -23.00 -8.81
N ASN A 650 -9.56 -21.80 -8.73
CA ASN A 650 -9.00 -20.57 -9.30
C ASN A 650 -7.65 -20.18 -8.68
N GLU A 651 -7.38 -20.60 -7.45
CA GLU A 651 -6.22 -20.19 -6.67
C GLU A 651 -5.00 -21.09 -6.82
N VAL A 652 -5.08 -22.19 -7.59
CA VAL A 652 -3.99 -23.16 -7.76
C VAL A 652 -3.59 -23.40 -9.22
N TYR A 653 -2.30 -23.67 -9.44
CA TYR A 653 -1.76 -23.92 -10.78
C TYR A 653 -2.27 -25.23 -11.37
N ASP A 654 -2.32 -26.31 -10.58
CA ASP A 654 -2.79 -27.62 -11.04
C ASP A 654 -3.86 -28.19 -10.08
N PRO A 655 -5.15 -27.83 -10.30
CA PRO A 655 -6.24 -28.34 -9.47
C PRO A 655 -6.33 -29.87 -9.50
N SER A 656 -6.00 -30.50 -10.63
CA SER A 656 -6.11 -31.95 -10.81
C SER A 656 -5.09 -32.71 -9.98
N ALA A 657 -3.85 -32.22 -9.90
CA ALA A 657 -2.80 -32.78 -9.06
C ALA A 657 -3.13 -32.69 -7.56
N LEU A 658 -3.97 -31.72 -7.18
CA LEU A 658 -4.43 -31.52 -5.80
C LEU A 658 -5.78 -32.21 -5.50
N GLY A 659 -6.33 -32.97 -6.45
CA GLY A 659 -7.62 -33.66 -6.29
C GLY A 659 -8.83 -32.72 -6.21
N LEU A 660 -8.71 -31.49 -6.71
CA LEU A 660 -9.79 -30.51 -6.82
C LEU A 660 -10.57 -30.69 -8.13
N ASN A 661 -11.75 -30.09 -8.19
CA ASN A 661 -12.61 -30.13 -9.37
C ASN A 661 -12.04 -29.28 -10.53
N ALA A 662 -11.12 -29.86 -11.30
CA ALA A 662 -10.48 -29.19 -12.42
C ALA A 662 -11.44 -28.76 -13.55
N ALA A 663 -12.73 -29.15 -13.52
CA ALA A 663 -13.71 -28.71 -14.50
C ALA A 663 -14.14 -27.23 -14.34
N GLU A 664 -13.94 -26.65 -13.15
CA GLU A 664 -14.23 -25.23 -12.87
C GLU A 664 -13.37 -24.30 -13.73
N VAL A 665 -12.19 -24.74 -14.19
CA VAL A 665 -11.27 -23.91 -14.98
C VAL A 665 -10.81 -24.60 -16.27
N GLY A 666 -10.45 -23.80 -17.26
CA GLY A 666 -9.83 -24.27 -18.50
C GLY A 666 -8.36 -24.66 -18.33
N SER A 667 -7.76 -25.16 -19.41
CA SER A 667 -6.31 -25.38 -19.46
C SER A 667 -5.55 -24.05 -19.54
N TRP A 668 -4.35 -24.00 -18.95
CA TRP A 668 -3.44 -22.86 -19.09
C TRP A 668 -2.96 -22.69 -20.53
N VAL A 669 -3.20 -21.51 -21.09
CA VAL A 669 -2.59 -21.04 -22.35
C VAL A 669 -1.36 -20.22 -22.02
N SER A 670 -0.24 -20.51 -22.69
CA SER A 670 1.00 -19.74 -22.56
C SER A 670 1.08 -18.70 -23.69
N ILE A 671 1.18 -17.43 -23.33
CA ILE A 671 1.41 -16.30 -24.24
C ILE A 671 2.84 -15.77 -23.99
N PRO A 672 3.75 -15.82 -24.98
CA PRO A 672 5.07 -15.22 -24.84
C PRO A 672 5.00 -13.74 -24.49
N MET A 673 5.79 -13.30 -23.51
CA MET A 673 5.86 -11.88 -23.17
C MET A 673 6.94 -11.19 -24.00
N THR A 674 6.60 -10.01 -24.53
CA THR A 674 7.51 -9.15 -25.28
C THR A 674 8.44 -8.42 -24.33
N LYS A 675 9.75 -8.62 -24.50
CA LYS A 675 10.80 -7.92 -23.78
C LYS A 675 11.01 -6.49 -24.31
N ARG A 676 11.27 -5.55 -23.41
CA ARG A 676 11.85 -4.23 -23.68
C ARG A 676 12.96 -3.96 -22.68
N THR A 677 14.08 -3.49 -23.20
CA THR A 677 15.20 -3.03 -22.37
C THR A 677 14.97 -1.57 -21.99
N LEU A 678 15.21 -1.28 -20.72
CA LEU A 678 15.06 0.06 -20.16
C LEU A 678 16.37 0.85 -20.27
N PRO A 679 16.31 2.18 -20.26
CA PRO A 679 17.50 3.01 -20.07
C PRO A 679 18.25 2.61 -18.79
N SER A 680 19.58 2.52 -18.88
CA SER A 680 20.44 2.10 -17.76
C SER A 680 21.61 3.03 -17.47
N THR A 681 21.71 4.16 -18.18
CA THR A 681 22.73 5.18 -17.94
C THR A 681 22.10 6.45 -17.37
N ALA A 682 22.86 7.19 -16.56
CA ALA A 682 22.41 8.46 -15.99
C ALA A 682 21.89 9.45 -17.06
N ALA A 683 22.61 9.57 -18.17
CA ALA A 683 22.20 10.44 -19.28
C ALA A 683 20.89 9.97 -19.94
N ALA A 684 20.73 8.67 -20.20
CA ALA A 684 19.53 8.13 -20.85
C ALA A 684 18.31 8.20 -19.92
N LEU A 685 18.49 7.96 -18.61
CA LEU A 685 17.43 8.07 -17.61
C LEU A 685 16.96 9.51 -17.41
N THR A 686 17.91 10.45 -17.31
CA THR A 686 17.59 11.88 -17.21
C THR A 686 16.86 12.37 -18.46
N ALA A 687 17.28 11.92 -19.64
CA ALA A 687 16.59 12.23 -20.90
C ALA A 687 15.17 11.62 -20.94
N ALA A 688 15.00 10.38 -20.46
CA ALA A 688 13.70 9.71 -20.44
C ALA A 688 12.72 10.33 -19.43
N ALA A 689 13.21 10.73 -18.24
CA ALA A 689 12.40 11.43 -17.23
C ALA A 689 11.88 12.78 -17.74
N ASN A 690 12.63 13.44 -18.63
CA ASN A 690 12.24 14.68 -19.31
C ASN A 690 11.66 15.74 -18.34
N ASN A 691 12.31 15.92 -17.19
CA ASN A 691 11.89 16.84 -16.14
C ASN A 691 13.13 17.46 -15.51
N SER A 692 13.17 18.79 -15.40
CA SER A 692 14.33 19.53 -14.87
C SER A 692 14.59 19.31 -13.38
N GLN A 693 13.61 18.78 -12.65
CA GLN A 693 13.73 18.43 -11.23
C GLN A 693 14.30 17.03 -10.99
N ILE A 694 14.33 16.17 -12.01
CA ILE A 694 14.80 14.78 -11.91
C ILE A 694 16.18 14.68 -12.54
N LYS A 695 17.17 14.20 -11.79
CA LYS A 695 18.56 14.06 -12.26
C LYS A 695 19.18 12.76 -11.77
N TYR A 696 19.44 11.88 -12.73
CA TYR A 696 20.26 10.70 -12.49
C TYR A 696 21.74 11.05 -12.68
N PHE A 697 22.60 10.39 -11.91
CA PHE A 697 24.04 10.68 -11.92
C PHE A 697 24.86 9.40 -11.73
N SER A 698 26.06 9.37 -12.32
CA SER A 698 26.72 8.11 -12.72
C SER A 698 27.15 7.26 -11.53
N GLN A 699 27.50 7.90 -10.40
CA GLN A 699 27.93 7.25 -9.17
C GLN A 699 26.80 6.59 -8.38
N ALA A 700 25.53 6.88 -8.71
CA ALA A 700 24.37 6.35 -8.02
C ALA A 700 23.45 5.51 -8.91
N VAL A 701 23.58 5.57 -10.25
CA VAL A 701 22.88 4.65 -11.14
C VAL A 701 23.44 3.24 -10.99
N SER A 702 22.55 2.29 -10.73
CA SER A 702 22.85 0.86 -10.68
C SER A 702 23.34 0.33 -12.03
N PRO A 703 24.42 -0.46 -12.06
CA PRO A 703 24.88 -1.13 -13.27
C PRO A 703 23.96 -2.30 -13.68
N VAL A 704 23.04 -2.72 -12.81
CA VAL A 704 22.09 -3.79 -13.05
C VAL A 704 20.66 -3.28 -12.87
N VAL A 705 19.80 -3.55 -13.84
CA VAL A 705 18.38 -3.18 -13.85
C VAL A 705 17.58 -4.31 -14.48
N ALA A 706 16.37 -4.55 -13.96
CA ALA A 706 15.43 -5.48 -14.55
C ALA A 706 14.94 -4.99 -15.91
N ASP A 707 14.74 -5.92 -16.84
CA ASP A 707 14.03 -5.63 -18.08
C ASP A 707 12.52 -5.53 -17.80
N TYR A 708 11.80 -4.94 -18.75
CA TYR A 708 10.35 -4.87 -18.75
C TYR A 708 9.76 -5.88 -19.75
N TYR A 709 8.69 -6.56 -19.36
CA TYR A 709 8.00 -7.56 -20.17
C TYR A 709 6.50 -7.30 -20.18
N PHE A 710 5.85 -7.49 -21.32
CA PHE A 710 4.39 -7.39 -21.43
C PHE A 710 3.79 -8.42 -22.37
N ALA A 711 2.53 -8.79 -22.14
CA ALA A 711 1.70 -9.53 -23.07
C ALA A 711 0.38 -8.79 -23.30
N ARG A 712 -0.05 -8.74 -24.56
CA ARG A 712 -1.35 -8.19 -24.95
C ARG A 712 -2.36 -9.32 -25.04
N ILE A 713 -3.54 -9.12 -24.46
CA ILE A 713 -4.68 -10.02 -24.55
C ILE A 713 -5.69 -9.39 -25.51
N ASP A 714 -5.86 -10.04 -26.65
CA ASP A 714 -6.83 -9.67 -27.69
C ASP A 714 -7.31 -10.93 -28.44
N ASN A 715 -8.11 -10.75 -29.49
CA ASN A 715 -8.66 -11.88 -30.25
C ASN A 715 -7.59 -12.72 -30.98
N ASN A 716 -6.39 -12.18 -31.20
CA ASN A 716 -5.31 -12.93 -31.84
C ASN A 716 -4.53 -13.75 -30.81
N SER A 717 -4.26 -13.19 -29.63
CA SER A 717 -3.47 -13.88 -28.59
C SER A 717 -4.32 -14.80 -27.70
N PHE A 718 -5.60 -14.49 -27.50
CA PHE A 718 -6.54 -15.30 -26.74
C PHE A 718 -7.99 -15.11 -27.27
N PRO A 719 -8.43 -15.93 -28.25
CA PRO A 719 -9.76 -15.80 -28.85
C PRO A 719 -10.90 -15.91 -27.84
N ASN A 720 -12.01 -15.21 -28.11
CA ASN A 720 -13.24 -15.22 -27.29
C ASN A 720 -13.02 -14.77 -25.82
N PHE A 721 -12.09 -13.86 -25.59
CA PHE A 721 -11.75 -13.38 -24.24
C PHE A 721 -12.79 -12.42 -23.61
N ARG A 722 -13.76 -11.91 -24.37
CA ARG A 722 -14.78 -10.97 -23.85
C ARG A 722 -15.85 -11.68 -23.03
N ASN A 723 -16.42 -10.99 -22.04
CA ASN A 723 -17.48 -11.47 -21.15
C ASN A 723 -17.13 -12.77 -20.40
N ASN A 724 -15.92 -12.84 -19.86
CA ASN A 724 -15.41 -14.01 -19.15
C ASN A 724 -14.52 -13.59 -17.97
N LEU A 725 -14.47 -14.44 -16.96
CA LEU A 725 -13.51 -14.39 -15.85
C LEU A 725 -12.27 -15.22 -16.21
N PHE A 726 -11.09 -14.71 -15.88
CA PHE A 726 -9.80 -15.36 -16.13
C PHE A 726 -8.93 -15.35 -14.89
N ASP A 727 -8.16 -16.42 -14.76
CA ASP A 727 -7.00 -16.50 -13.88
C ASP A 727 -5.74 -16.30 -14.72
N TYR A 728 -4.73 -15.60 -14.18
CA TYR A 728 -3.43 -15.46 -14.82
C TYR A 728 -2.27 -15.37 -13.85
N TYR A 729 -1.09 -15.81 -14.29
CA TYR A 729 0.19 -15.64 -13.60
C TYR A 729 1.33 -15.55 -14.62
N ILE A 730 2.52 -15.14 -14.18
CA ILE A 730 3.73 -15.11 -15.00
C ILE A 730 4.66 -16.25 -14.60
N GLU A 731 5.14 -17.00 -15.59
CA GLU A 731 6.18 -18.02 -15.43
C GLU A 731 7.45 -17.56 -16.15
N ALA A 732 8.58 -17.55 -15.45
CA ALA A 732 9.88 -17.17 -15.99
C ALA A 732 10.92 -18.26 -15.72
N THR A 733 11.82 -18.46 -16.68
CA THR A 733 12.91 -19.44 -16.62
C THR A 733 14.24 -18.78 -16.96
N ASP A 734 15.28 -19.06 -16.16
CA ASP A 734 16.63 -18.55 -16.40
C ASP A 734 17.46 -19.47 -17.33
N ALA A 735 18.75 -19.15 -17.52
CA ALA A 735 19.69 -19.96 -18.29
C ALA A 735 20.20 -21.21 -17.55
N ARG A 736 19.85 -21.39 -16.28
CA ARG A 736 20.18 -22.54 -15.43
C ARG A 736 19.04 -23.55 -15.32
N GLY A 737 17.85 -23.20 -15.82
CA GLY A 737 16.64 -24.00 -15.72
C GLY A 737 15.85 -23.77 -14.43
N ASN A 738 16.20 -22.75 -13.63
CA ASN A 738 15.41 -22.36 -12.47
C ASN A 738 14.13 -21.65 -12.95
N VAL A 739 12.99 -21.99 -12.34
CA VAL A 739 11.67 -21.48 -12.73
C VAL A 739 11.05 -20.71 -11.57
N SER A 740 10.53 -19.52 -11.85
CA SER A 740 9.63 -18.79 -10.94
C SER A 740 8.23 -18.69 -11.53
N LYS A 741 7.24 -18.74 -10.64
CA LYS A 741 5.83 -18.47 -10.94
C LYS A 741 5.31 -17.41 -9.98
N SER A 742 4.73 -16.33 -10.49
CA SER A 742 4.04 -15.34 -9.64
C SER A 742 2.77 -15.93 -9.06
N ASP A 743 2.27 -15.40 -7.93
CA ASP A 743 0.92 -15.75 -7.48
C ASP A 743 -0.13 -15.47 -8.59
N ILE A 744 -1.24 -16.21 -8.54
CA ILE A 744 -2.36 -16.09 -9.48
C ILE A 744 -3.13 -14.80 -9.19
N GLN A 745 -3.58 -14.13 -10.25
CA GLN A 745 -4.48 -12.98 -10.21
C GLN A 745 -5.70 -13.23 -11.08
N HIS A 746 -6.78 -12.49 -10.80
CA HIS A 746 -8.06 -12.67 -11.49
C HIS A 746 -8.49 -11.39 -12.20
N VAL A 747 -9.14 -11.54 -13.34
CA VAL A 747 -9.72 -10.42 -14.10
C VAL A 747 -10.99 -10.86 -14.82
N PHE A 748 -12.05 -10.08 -14.63
CA PHE A 748 -13.21 -10.14 -15.49
C PHE A 748 -13.04 -9.15 -16.64
N VAL A 749 -13.23 -9.63 -17.87
CA VAL A 749 -13.18 -8.83 -19.09
C VAL A 749 -14.60 -8.58 -19.56
N ALA A 750 -15.07 -7.33 -19.47
CA ALA A 750 -16.37 -6.96 -20.01
C ALA A 750 -16.35 -6.89 -21.54
N ASP A 751 -17.50 -7.09 -22.18
CA ASP A 751 -17.67 -6.83 -23.62
C ASP A 751 -17.88 -5.33 -23.84
N ASP A 752 -16.97 -4.70 -24.57
CA ASP A 752 -17.06 -3.29 -24.98
C ASP A 752 -18.06 -3.07 -26.12
N ALA A 753 -18.66 -4.14 -26.65
CA ALA A 753 -19.58 -4.19 -27.79
C ALA A 753 -18.96 -3.66 -29.09
N GLY A 754 -17.63 -3.70 -29.21
CA GLY A 754 -16.90 -3.09 -30.34
C GLY A 754 -17.01 -1.56 -30.37
N GLY A 755 -17.53 -0.94 -29.30
CA GLY A 755 -17.54 0.50 -29.14
C GLY A 755 -16.10 0.98 -28.97
N THR A 756 -15.51 1.53 -30.03
CA THR A 756 -14.21 2.16 -29.94
C THR A 756 -14.28 3.27 -28.90
N GLY A 757 -13.63 3.07 -27.75
CA GLY A 757 -13.42 4.12 -26.78
C GLY A 757 -12.67 5.28 -27.45
N GLY A 758 -13.39 6.30 -27.91
CA GLY A 758 -12.83 7.54 -28.45
C GLY A 758 -11.75 7.37 -29.53
N GLY A 759 -11.97 6.48 -30.51
CA GLY A 759 -11.10 6.33 -31.67
C GLY A 759 -11.37 7.39 -32.73
N GLY A 760 -10.90 8.62 -32.52
CA GLY A 760 -10.95 9.69 -33.52
C GLY A 760 -9.84 9.57 -34.55
N GLY A 761 -10.00 8.70 -35.55
CA GLY A 761 -9.17 8.63 -36.76
C GLY A 761 -10.06 8.55 -38.00
N GLY A 762 -10.11 9.63 -38.77
CA GLY A 762 -11.11 9.85 -39.81
C GLY A 762 -11.09 8.84 -40.97
N ALA A 763 -12.27 8.31 -41.28
CA ALA A 763 -12.68 7.93 -42.63
C ALA A 763 -14.21 8.09 -42.72
N THR A 764 -14.65 8.94 -43.65
CA THR A 764 -16.04 9.20 -44.00
C THR A 764 -16.76 7.92 -44.46
N THR A 765 -17.84 7.51 -43.80
CA THR A 765 -19.04 6.90 -44.43
C THR A 765 -20.26 7.01 -43.51
N GLY A 766 -21.46 7.16 -44.08
CA GLY A 766 -22.65 7.77 -43.48
C GLY A 766 -23.35 6.99 -42.34
N PRO A 767 -24.45 7.55 -41.79
CA PRO A 767 -25.15 6.98 -40.64
C PRO A 767 -25.99 5.75 -41.05
N VAL A 768 -25.82 4.64 -40.33
CA VAL A 768 -26.75 3.51 -40.36
C VAL A 768 -27.85 3.76 -39.33
N VAL A 769 -29.06 4.02 -39.82
CA VAL A 769 -30.30 4.11 -39.03
C VAL A 769 -30.85 2.71 -38.87
N THR A 770 -31.14 2.27 -37.64
CA THR A 770 -32.06 1.15 -37.40
C THR A 770 -33.18 1.62 -36.47
N SER A 771 -34.37 1.74 -37.03
CA SER A 771 -35.60 2.07 -36.30
C SER A 771 -36.13 0.83 -35.58
N PRO A 772 -36.52 0.91 -34.29
CA PRO A 772 -37.17 -0.20 -33.62
C PRO A 772 -38.60 -0.42 -34.14
N SER A 773 -38.99 -1.68 -34.34
CA SER A 773 -40.38 -2.05 -34.63
C SER A 773 -41.24 -1.99 -33.36
N PRO A 774 -42.50 -1.52 -33.42
CA PRO A 774 -43.39 -1.50 -32.25
C PRO A 774 -43.80 -2.92 -31.82
N PRO A 775 -44.03 -3.16 -30.52
CA PRO A 775 -44.44 -4.47 -30.00
C PRO A 775 -45.86 -4.85 -30.46
N VAL A 776 -46.04 -6.12 -30.84
CA VAL A 776 -47.34 -6.75 -31.04
C VAL A 776 -47.76 -7.43 -29.74
N ALA A 777 -48.95 -7.09 -29.25
CA ALA A 777 -49.55 -7.70 -28.07
C ALA A 777 -49.95 -9.16 -28.33
N GLY A 778 -49.63 -10.02 -27.38
CA GLY A 778 -50.04 -11.42 -27.27
C GLY A 778 -49.71 -11.95 -25.89
#